data_AF-A0A8C9UNF5-F1
#
_entry.id   AF-A0A8C9UNF5-F1
#
_cell.length_a   1.000
_cell.length_b   1.000
_cell.length_c   1.000
_cell.angle_alpha   90.00
_cell.angle_beta   90.00
_cell.angle_gamma   90.00
#
_symmetry.space_group_name_H-M   'P 1'
#
loop_
_entity.id
_entity.type
_entity.pdbx_description
1 polymer ?
#
loop_
_entity_poly.entity_id
_entity_poly.type
_entity_poly.pdbx_seq_one_letter_code
_entity_poly.pdbx_strand_id
1 'polypeptide(L)'
;KMEPSASPLPASTVPLSHNPSPAHSQMQVPSGYGLHHPNYIAPSGHFPQGPGKMTSLPLESQRDDYYSGLYTVPTQNVVTPCTANQSGAQQMYGRGPPAPHVVGSTPGSFQGAASSASHLYTSASQPYSSFVNHYNSPAMYSVNSSVASQGFPSTCGHYAMSTISNAVYPSVSYPSLPAGDPYGQMFTSQNAPTVRPVKDNSFPGQNTVISYPSPLPPPPSQQQQQQQQQQQQQQSLSGYNTLSWSAPGLPSTPDSLIRNHTGSLAPTNNNPTNTDSLSCAVMQNVQPRKSKICYSNAGVLIFLSGVDSSSTTSSASPMPNSYDALEGGSYPDVHSSSASSPAPDPAPEPDPAPAPAPAPAPAAPQPSKMAKPFGYGYPILQPGYQNAAAPLNSGVHPSSQGYSGFQQYPQYPGVNQLSSGLGGLSLQSSPQPESLRPINLTQERNVLPMTPVWPPVPNLNLELKKLNCSPDSFRCTLTNIPQTQALLNKAKLPLGLLLHPFRDLTQLPVITSNTIVRCRSCRTYINPFVSFIDQRRWKCNLCYRVNDVPEEFMYNPLTRSYGEPHKRPEVQNSTVEFIASSDYMLRPPQPAVYLFVLDVSHNAVEAGYLTILCQSLLENLDKLPGDSRTRIGFMTFDSTIHFYNLQEGLSQPQMLIVSDIDDVFLPTPDSLLVNLYESKELIKDLLNALPNMFTNTRETHSALGPALQAAFKLMSPTGGRVSVFQTQLPSLGAGLLQSREDPNQRSSTKVVQHLGPATDFYKKLALDCSGQQTAVDLFLLSSQYSDLASLACMSKYSAGCIYYYPSFHHTHNPSQAEKLQKDLKRYLTRKIGFEAVMRIRCTKGLSMHTFHGNFFVRSTDLLSLANINPDAGFAVQLSIEESLTDTSLVCFQTALLYTSSKGERRIRVHTLCLPVVSSLADVYAGVDVQAAICLLANMAVDRSVSSSLSDARDALVNAVVDSLSAYGSTVSNLQHSALIAPGSLKLFPLYVLALLKQKAFRTGTSTRLDDRVYAMCQIKSQPLVHLMKMIHPNLYRIDRLTDEGAIHVNDRVVPQPPLQKLSAEKLTREGAFLMDCGSVFYIWIGKGCDNNFIEDVLGYPNFASIPQKMTHLPELDTLSSERTRSFITWLKDGRPPLSAVLHVVKDESPAKTEFFQHLIEDPTEAAFSYYEFLLHVQQQICIIYVCVIFAQININSW
;
A
#
# COMPACT_ATOMS: atom_id res chain seq x y z
N LYS A 1 55.58 27.48 18.22
CA LYS A 1 55.76 28.76 17.49
C LYS A 1 54.46 28.94 16.71
N MET A 2 53.51 29.72 17.20
CA MET A 2 53.49 31.20 17.28
C MET A 2 52.98 31.81 15.97
N GLU A 3 51.76 32.34 16.06
CA GLU A 3 51.32 33.58 15.39
C GLU A 3 52.31 34.73 15.72
N PRO A 4 52.40 35.80 14.91
CA PRO A 4 51.34 36.80 14.74
C PRO A 4 50.71 36.77 13.33
N SER A 5 49.53 37.32 13.01
CA SER A 5 48.70 38.41 13.57
C SER A 5 49.28 39.83 13.41
N ALA A 6 48.99 40.49 12.28
CA ALA A 6 49.30 41.90 12.04
C ALA A 6 48.21 42.61 11.21
N SER A 7 47.65 43.67 11.79
CA SER A 7 46.79 44.71 11.16
C SER A 7 47.66 45.99 10.99
N PRO A 8 47.16 47.25 10.93
CA PRO A 8 45.85 47.82 10.54
C PRO A 8 45.92 49.12 9.67
N LEU A 9 44.76 49.61 9.18
CA LEU A 9 44.40 51.06 9.04
C LEU A 9 45.29 51.96 8.12
N PRO A 10 45.08 53.30 7.98
CA PRO A 10 44.00 54.23 8.45
C PRO A 10 43.18 54.81 7.25
N ALA A 11 42.29 55.83 7.31
CA ALA A 11 41.85 56.85 8.31
C ALA A 11 40.37 57.29 7.97
N SER A 12 39.67 58.27 8.57
CA SER A 12 39.90 59.20 9.70
C SER A 12 38.58 59.78 10.29
N THR A 13 38.69 60.25 11.53
CA THR A 13 37.86 61.12 12.42
C THR A 13 37.43 62.52 11.87
N VAL A 14 36.22 63.10 12.10
CA VAL A 14 35.51 63.62 13.36
C VAL A 14 35.97 65.06 13.75
N PRO A 15 35.21 66.01 14.41
CA PRO A 15 34.02 65.93 15.32
C PRO A 15 32.87 67.00 15.17
N LEU A 16 31.93 67.01 16.16
CA LEU A 16 31.10 68.11 16.77
C LEU A 16 29.55 67.98 16.60
N SER A 17 28.69 68.26 17.60
CA SER A 17 28.91 68.50 19.05
C SER A 17 27.63 68.46 19.95
N HIS A 18 27.81 67.91 21.17
CA HIS A 18 27.19 68.27 22.47
C HIS A 18 25.75 67.89 22.91
N ASN A 19 25.64 67.83 24.25
CA ASN A 19 24.59 67.38 25.18
C ASN A 19 23.95 68.62 25.87
N PRO A 20 22.78 68.59 26.56
CA PRO A 20 22.73 68.04 27.94
C PRO A 20 21.38 67.45 28.44
N SER A 21 21.38 66.95 29.69
CA SER A 21 20.22 66.40 30.44
C SER A 21 19.48 67.46 31.29
N PRO A 22 18.33 67.15 31.97
CA PRO A 22 18.42 66.71 33.39
C PRO A 22 17.26 65.85 34.02
N ALA A 23 17.53 65.32 35.22
CA ALA A 23 16.65 65.15 36.41
C ALA A 23 15.41 64.18 36.49
N HIS A 24 15.63 63.02 37.13
CA HIS A 24 15.10 62.59 38.45
C HIS A 24 13.58 62.43 38.84
N SER A 25 13.28 61.23 39.36
CA SER A 25 12.60 60.90 40.66
C SER A 25 11.09 60.57 40.81
N GLN A 26 10.86 59.26 41.07
CA GLN A 26 10.13 58.65 42.22
C GLN A 26 8.58 58.65 42.40
N MET A 27 8.16 57.64 43.19
CA MET A 27 6.85 57.36 43.84
C MET A 27 5.65 56.96 42.96
N GLN A 28 4.54 56.46 43.54
CA GLN A 28 4.36 55.18 44.27
C GLN A 28 2.83 54.88 44.39
N VAL A 29 2.48 53.64 44.72
CA VAL A 29 1.10 53.12 44.84
C VAL A 29 0.36 53.65 46.09
N PRO A 30 -0.96 53.91 46.01
CA PRO A 30 -1.87 53.77 47.15
C PRO A 30 -2.84 52.58 47.01
N SER A 31 -3.29 52.02 48.14
CA SER A 31 -4.11 50.79 48.23
C SER A 31 -5.59 51.08 48.53
N GLY A 32 -6.50 50.11 48.33
CA GLY A 32 -7.87 50.21 48.83
C GLY A 32 -8.75 48.97 48.56
N TYR A 33 -9.36 48.41 49.61
CA TYR A 33 -10.46 47.42 49.56
C TYR A 33 -11.82 48.16 49.65
N GLY A 34 -12.90 47.55 49.15
CA GLY A 34 -14.28 48.04 49.36
C GLY A 34 -15.35 47.04 48.87
N LEU A 35 -16.52 46.98 49.53
CA LEU A 35 -17.57 45.98 49.30
C LEU A 35 -19.00 46.57 49.36
N HIS A 36 -19.92 45.90 48.65
CA HIS A 36 -21.40 45.88 48.79
C HIS A 36 -22.32 46.98 48.17
N HIS A 37 -23.54 46.48 47.91
CA HIS A 37 -24.79 47.01 47.31
C HIS A 37 -25.60 47.93 48.28
N PRO A 38 -26.80 48.55 47.98
CA PRO A 38 -27.91 48.02 47.12
C PRO A 38 -28.89 49.03 46.40
N ASN A 39 -30.02 48.48 45.88
CA ASN A 39 -31.33 49.09 45.53
C ASN A 39 -31.57 49.75 44.14
N TYR A 40 -32.81 49.91 43.60
CA TYR A 40 -34.01 49.02 43.42
C TYR A 40 -35.12 49.73 42.53
N ILE A 41 -36.19 49.01 42.12
CA ILE A 41 -37.54 49.46 41.60
C ILE A 41 -37.79 49.52 40.05
N ALA A 42 -39.04 49.25 39.63
CA ALA A 42 -39.57 49.08 38.25
C ALA A 42 -41.10 49.37 38.11
N PRO A 43 -41.72 49.22 36.91
CA PRO A 43 -43.18 49.02 36.63
C PRO A 43 -43.48 47.62 35.98
N SER A 44 -44.66 47.01 35.76
CA SER A 44 -46.14 47.27 35.76
C SER A 44 -46.75 47.93 34.48
N GLY A 45 -47.79 47.43 33.78
CA GLY A 45 -48.67 46.22 33.85
C GLY A 45 -49.26 45.89 32.45
N HIS A 46 -50.50 45.41 32.18
CA HIS A 46 -51.69 45.07 32.99
C HIS A 46 -52.54 43.88 32.41
N PHE A 47 -53.78 44.09 31.88
CA PHE A 47 -54.91 43.09 31.81
C PHE A 47 -55.98 43.42 30.71
N PRO A 48 -57.06 42.62 30.39
CA PRO A 48 -57.73 41.54 31.18
C PRO A 48 -58.31 40.23 30.51
N GLN A 49 -58.45 39.14 31.31
CA GLN A 49 -59.31 37.91 31.19
C GLN A 49 -59.12 36.94 29.99
N GLY A 50 -59.68 35.69 29.89
CA GLY A 50 -60.53 34.82 30.77
C GLY A 50 -62.01 34.68 30.30
N PRO A 51 -62.81 33.58 30.56
CA PRO A 51 -62.64 32.23 31.17
C PRO A 51 -62.96 31.06 30.16
N GLY A 52 -63.31 29.77 30.45
CA GLY A 52 -63.19 28.86 31.62
C GLY A 52 -64.34 27.80 31.83
N LYS A 53 -64.02 26.51 32.09
CA LYS A 53 -64.86 25.32 32.50
C LYS A 53 -65.64 24.56 31.36
N MET A 54 -66.07 23.28 31.46
CA MET A 54 -66.44 22.42 32.64
C MET A 54 -66.47 20.88 32.38
N THR A 55 -66.09 20.03 33.36
CA THR A 55 -66.52 18.60 33.68
C THR A 55 -66.53 17.44 32.64
N SER A 56 -66.56 16.13 32.98
CA SER A 56 -65.77 15.26 33.92
C SER A 56 -66.30 13.79 33.98
N LEU A 57 -65.45 12.78 33.72
CA LEU A 57 -65.56 11.32 34.07
C LEU A 57 -66.80 10.50 33.61
N PRO A 58 -66.64 9.22 33.17
CA PRO A 58 -66.55 8.09 34.12
C PRO A 58 -65.67 6.86 33.76
N LEU A 59 -65.40 6.09 34.82
CA LEU A 59 -65.08 4.65 35.02
C LEU A 59 -64.74 3.66 33.86
N GLU A 60 -63.74 2.80 34.17
CA GLU A 60 -63.67 1.31 33.98
C GLU A 60 -63.61 0.68 32.56
N SER A 61 -62.94 -0.46 32.30
CA SER A 61 -62.06 -1.35 33.11
C SER A 61 -61.09 -2.16 32.18
N GLN A 62 -60.29 -3.09 32.74
CA GLN A 62 -59.29 -3.98 32.07
C GLN A 62 -58.09 -3.22 31.46
N ARG A 63 -56.81 -3.41 31.86
CA ARG A 63 -56.10 -4.47 32.61
C ARG A 63 -55.93 -5.81 31.87
N ASP A 64 -54.73 -6.00 31.32
CA ASP A 64 -54.02 -7.27 31.28
C ASP A 64 -52.50 -7.00 31.35
N ASP A 65 -51.73 -7.93 31.94
CA ASP A 65 -50.27 -7.89 32.01
C ASP A 65 -49.65 -8.57 30.76
N TYR A 66 -48.41 -8.21 30.38
CA TYR A 66 -47.38 -9.22 30.04
C TYR A 66 -45.97 -8.61 29.93
N TYR A 67 -44.99 -9.30 30.50
CA TYR A 67 -43.55 -9.00 30.42
C TYR A 67 -42.89 -9.87 29.34
N SER A 68 -42.00 -9.29 28.52
CA SER A 68 -40.76 -9.89 27.92
C SER A 68 -40.39 -9.20 26.59
N GLY A 69 -39.10 -9.05 26.24
CA GLY A 69 -37.90 -9.32 27.02
C GLY A 69 -36.61 -8.96 26.27
N LEU A 70 -35.63 -8.38 26.97
CA LEU A 70 -34.27 -8.13 26.46
C LEU A 70 -33.32 -9.14 27.13
N TYR A 71 -32.72 -10.04 26.34
CA TYR A 71 -31.76 -11.00 26.90
C TYR A 71 -30.43 -10.33 27.24
N THR A 72 -30.18 -10.20 28.54
CA THR A 72 -28.87 -9.80 29.09
C THR A 72 -28.21 -11.05 29.68
N VAL A 73 -27.00 -11.39 29.22
CA VAL A 73 -26.20 -12.47 29.81
C VAL A 73 -25.26 -11.86 30.87
N PRO A 74 -25.23 -12.38 32.11
CA PRO A 74 -24.58 -11.69 33.23
C PRO A 74 -23.05 -11.90 33.27
N THR A 75 -22.30 -10.79 33.26
CA THR A 75 -20.90 -10.76 33.68
C THR A 75 -20.81 -10.59 35.20
N GLN A 76 -20.62 -11.68 35.95
CA GLN A 76 -20.27 -11.58 37.37
C GLN A 76 -18.80 -11.18 37.54
N ASN A 77 -18.56 -10.16 38.38
CA ASN A 77 -17.22 -9.84 38.85
C ASN A 77 -16.71 -10.94 39.80
N VAL A 78 -15.59 -11.58 39.47
CA VAL A 78 -14.83 -12.40 40.41
C VAL A 78 -13.58 -11.63 40.81
N VAL A 79 -13.47 -11.34 42.11
CA VAL A 79 -12.28 -10.73 42.71
C VAL A 79 -11.20 -11.79 42.86
N THR A 80 -9.98 -11.48 42.42
CA THR A 80 -8.78 -12.31 42.68
C THR A 80 -8.19 -12.01 44.05
N PRO A 81 -8.00 -13.02 44.92
CA PRO A 81 -6.94 -13.01 45.92
C PRO A 81 -5.87 -14.06 45.57
N CYS A 82 -4.60 -13.70 45.74
CA CYS A 82 -3.49 -14.65 45.68
C CYS A 82 -3.35 -15.40 47.01
N THR A 83 -3.08 -16.71 46.99
CA THR A 83 -1.94 -17.39 47.67
C THR A 83 -2.06 -18.92 47.58
N ALA A 84 -0.98 -19.64 47.91
CA ALA A 84 -0.89 -21.09 47.76
C ALA A 84 -1.29 -21.85 49.04
N ASN A 85 -1.78 -23.09 48.89
CA ASN A 85 -1.10 -24.26 49.46
C ASN A 85 -1.67 -25.64 49.04
N GLN A 86 -0.74 -26.59 48.96
CA GLN A 86 -0.79 -28.02 49.33
C GLN A 86 -1.99 -28.93 48.95
N SER A 87 -1.59 -30.07 48.37
CA SER A 87 -2.27 -31.35 48.19
C SER A 87 -3.06 -31.91 49.38
N GLY A 88 -4.23 -32.52 49.13
CA GLY A 88 -5.02 -33.30 50.10
C GLY A 88 -5.91 -34.37 49.44
N ALA A 89 -5.83 -35.61 49.93
CA ALA A 89 -6.24 -36.86 49.28
C ALA A 89 -7.74 -37.28 49.36
N GLN A 90 -8.07 -38.39 48.65
CA GLN A 90 -9.10 -39.42 48.96
C GLN A 90 -10.61 -39.09 48.69
N GLN A 91 -11.31 -39.85 47.81
CA GLN A 91 -12.15 -41.07 48.05
C GLN A 91 -13.63 -40.77 48.42
N MET A 92 -14.68 -41.58 48.17
CA MET A 92 -14.94 -42.78 47.32
C MET A 92 -16.47 -43.08 47.26
N TYR A 93 -16.90 -44.00 46.37
CA TYR A 93 -18.24 -44.64 46.26
C TYR A 93 -19.47 -43.76 45.89
N GLY A 94 -20.48 -44.25 45.16
CA GLY A 94 -20.56 -45.49 44.37
C GLY A 94 -21.96 -46.15 44.29
N ARG A 95 -22.38 -46.61 43.09
CA ARG A 95 -23.37 -47.69 42.87
C ARG A 95 -23.27 -48.27 41.45
N GLY A 96 -23.76 -49.49 41.25
CA GLY A 96 -23.44 -50.32 40.07
C GLY A 96 -24.63 -51.11 39.47
N PRO A 97 -24.41 -52.29 38.85
CA PRO A 97 -25.05 -52.68 37.58
C PRO A 97 -26.00 -53.92 37.69
N PRO A 98 -26.38 -54.57 36.58
CA PRO A 98 -25.63 -55.75 36.12
C PRO A 98 -25.52 -55.92 34.58
N ALA A 99 -24.84 -56.98 34.13
CA ALA A 99 -24.60 -57.31 32.70
C ALA A 99 -24.54 -58.84 32.44
N PRO A 100 -24.56 -59.27 31.16
CA PRO A 100 -23.95 -60.50 30.65
C PRO A 100 -22.96 -60.23 29.48
N HIS A 101 -22.13 -61.16 28.96
CA HIS A 101 -21.38 -62.31 29.53
C HIS A 101 -20.49 -62.96 28.43
N VAL A 102 -19.34 -63.56 28.81
CA VAL A 102 -18.66 -64.75 28.18
C VAL A 102 -18.09 -64.62 26.75
N VAL A 103 -16.87 -65.10 26.35
CA VAL A 103 -15.60 -65.61 26.94
C VAL A 103 -14.53 -65.48 25.81
N GLY A 104 -13.32 -64.92 25.98
CA GLY A 104 -12.05 -65.59 26.38
C GLY A 104 -11.12 -65.91 25.17
N SER A 105 -9.79 -66.08 25.25
CA SER A 105 -8.82 -65.95 26.36
C SER A 105 -7.35 -65.87 25.88
N THR A 106 -6.53 -64.97 26.47
CA THR A 106 -5.07 -65.13 26.84
C THR A 106 -3.98 -65.44 25.78
N PRO A 107 -2.66 -65.31 26.10
CA PRO A 107 -1.95 -64.25 26.84
C PRO A 107 -0.61 -63.78 26.19
N GLY A 108 0.02 -62.72 26.70
CA GLY A 108 1.42 -62.38 26.39
C GLY A 108 1.89 -61.03 26.97
N SER A 109 3.04 -60.99 27.64
CA SER A 109 3.52 -59.81 28.40
C SER A 109 5.04 -59.68 28.40
N PHE A 110 5.59 -58.46 28.29
CA PHE A 110 6.49 -57.83 29.28
C PHE A 110 6.99 -56.43 28.85
N GLN A 111 7.63 -55.72 29.77
CA GLN A 111 8.30 -54.42 29.59
C GLN A 111 9.73 -54.61 29.02
N GLY A 112 10.29 -53.59 28.37
CA GLY A 112 11.70 -53.58 27.95
C GLY A 112 12.17 -52.21 27.46
N ALA A 113 13.33 -51.75 27.92
CA ALA A 113 13.83 -50.39 27.68
C ALA A 113 15.06 -50.34 26.73
N ALA A 114 15.40 -49.11 26.35
CA ALA A 114 16.73 -48.63 25.98
C ALA A 114 17.34 -49.00 24.60
N SER A 115 17.85 -47.93 23.99
CA SER A 115 18.74 -47.81 22.84
C SER A 115 20.09 -48.55 22.94
N SER A 116 20.66 -48.91 21.79
CA SER A 116 22.08 -48.65 21.43
C SER A 116 22.34 -48.86 19.93
N ALA A 117 23.48 -48.37 19.42
CA ALA A 117 23.89 -48.44 18.01
C ALA A 117 25.19 -49.25 17.82
N SER A 118 25.52 -49.67 16.58
CA SER A 118 26.92 -49.84 16.08
C SER A 118 27.03 -50.42 14.64
N HIS A 119 27.89 -49.80 13.81
CA HIS A 119 29.01 -50.35 12.98
C HIS A 119 28.93 -51.72 12.23
N LEU A 120 29.62 -52.00 11.10
CA LEU A 120 30.20 -51.24 9.94
C LEU A 120 30.93 -52.22 8.94
N TYR A 121 31.00 -51.90 7.62
CA TYR A 121 31.85 -52.54 6.55
C TYR A 121 31.66 -54.07 6.25
N THR A 122 32.05 -54.71 5.11
CA THR A 122 32.08 -54.40 3.65
C THR A 122 32.50 -55.65 2.81
N SER A 123 32.34 -55.62 1.46
CA SER A 123 32.81 -56.57 0.40
C SER A 123 31.91 -57.81 0.13
N ALA A 124 31.76 -58.42 -1.06
CA ALA A 124 32.16 -58.16 -2.48
C ALA A 124 31.44 -59.22 -3.41
N SER A 125 31.35 -59.20 -4.76
CA SER A 125 31.52 -58.19 -5.85
C SER A 125 31.03 -58.74 -7.24
N GLN A 126 31.11 -57.91 -8.31
CA GLN A 126 31.38 -58.15 -9.76
C GLN A 126 31.61 -59.60 -10.30
N PRO A 127 31.31 -59.95 -11.59
CA PRO A 127 31.86 -59.26 -12.79
C PRO A 127 31.10 -59.28 -14.16
N TYR A 128 31.34 -58.29 -15.05
CA TYR A 128 32.20 -58.39 -16.28
C TYR A 128 32.13 -57.13 -17.18
N SER A 129 33.17 -56.91 -18.02
CA SER A 129 33.39 -55.67 -18.78
C SER A 129 34.26 -55.83 -20.05
N SER A 130 34.54 -54.72 -20.76
CA SER A 130 35.39 -54.63 -21.97
C SER A 130 36.37 -53.42 -21.93
N PHE A 131 36.59 -52.70 -23.04
CA PHE A 131 37.72 -51.77 -23.29
C PHE A 131 37.23 -50.41 -23.88
N VAL A 132 37.90 -49.24 -23.80
CA VAL A 132 39.35 -48.85 -23.69
C VAL A 132 40.10 -48.99 -25.05
N ASN A 133 40.98 -48.10 -25.52
CA ASN A 133 41.69 -46.92 -24.94
C ASN A 133 41.33 -45.61 -25.74
N HIS A 134 42.11 -44.53 -25.96
CA HIS A 134 43.52 -44.16 -25.70
C HIS A 134 43.71 -42.63 -25.50
N TYR A 135 44.92 -42.09 -25.69
CA TYR A 135 45.36 -40.73 -25.27
C TYR A 135 46.53 -40.20 -26.15
N ASN A 136 46.64 -38.87 -26.32
CA ASN A 136 47.88 -38.07 -26.10
C ASN A 136 47.74 -36.56 -26.48
N SER A 137 48.65 -35.73 -25.95
CA SER A 137 48.82 -34.27 -26.24
C SER A 137 50.07 -34.02 -27.11
N PRO A 138 50.27 -32.83 -27.75
CA PRO A 138 50.82 -31.64 -27.08
C PRO A 138 50.29 -30.28 -27.65
N ALA A 139 51.03 -29.16 -27.48
CA ALA A 139 50.63 -27.78 -27.83
C ALA A 139 51.57 -27.09 -28.85
N MET A 140 51.14 -25.99 -29.50
CA MET A 140 51.94 -24.76 -29.79
C MET A 140 51.25 -23.72 -30.73
N TYR A 141 51.57 -22.43 -30.51
CA TYR A 141 51.54 -21.24 -31.39
C TYR A 141 50.26 -20.71 -32.10
N SER A 142 50.35 -19.43 -32.52
CA SER A 142 49.26 -18.49 -32.83
C SER A 142 49.47 -17.68 -34.12
N VAL A 143 48.42 -17.03 -34.63
CA VAL A 143 48.50 -15.89 -35.59
C VAL A 143 47.38 -14.86 -35.27
N ASN A 144 47.67 -13.56 -35.43
CA ASN A 144 46.76 -12.42 -35.20
C ASN A 144 45.70 -12.27 -36.31
N SER A 145 44.57 -11.56 -36.14
CA SER A 145 44.45 -10.08 -36.05
C SER A 145 42.95 -9.70 -36.14
N SER A 146 42.43 -8.52 -35.78
CA SER A 146 42.91 -7.34 -35.02
C SER A 146 41.72 -6.40 -34.74
N VAL A 147 41.77 -5.53 -33.71
CA VAL A 147 41.36 -4.10 -33.75
C VAL A 147 41.71 -3.40 -32.43
N ALA A 148 41.99 -2.10 -32.52
CA ALA A 148 42.55 -1.18 -31.53
C ALA A 148 42.15 -1.33 -30.04
N SER A 149 43.16 -1.23 -29.18
CA SER A 149 43.06 -0.76 -27.79
C SER A 149 43.29 0.75 -27.69
N GLN A 150 42.56 1.45 -26.81
CA GLN A 150 43.01 2.70 -26.21
C GLN A 150 42.93 2.58 -24.68
N GLY A 151 43.81 3.30 -23.97
CA GLY A 151 44.16 3.01 -22.57
C GLY A 151 43.20 3.57 -21.53
N PHE A 152 43.08 2.87 -20.41
CA PHE A 152 42.47 3.39 -19.17
C PHE A 152 43.51 4.22 -18.39
N PRO A 153 43.25 5.50 -18.08
CA PRO A 153 43.98 6.22 -17.04
C PRO A 153 43.38 5.89 -15.67
N SER A 154 44.14 5.23 -14.79
CA SER A 154 43.76 5.07 -13.39
C SER A 154 44.00 6.39 -12.64
N THR A 155 42.94 7.01 -12.12
CA THR A 155 43.05 8.05 -11.09
C THR A 155 41.98 7.85 -10.02
N CYS A 156 42.38 7.94 -8.76
CA CYS A 156 41.45 8.00 -7.64
C CYS A 156 40.86 9.41 -7.57
N GLY A 157 39.53 9.52 -7.66
CA GLY A 157 38.82 10.80 -7.60
C GLY A 157 37.79 10.79 -6.48
N HIS A 158 37.79 11.82 -5.64
CA HIS A 158 36.74 12.01 -4.64
C HIS A 158 35.39 12.22 -5.33
N TYR A 159 34.36 11.50 -4.90
CA TYR A 159 32.98 11.84 -5.25
C TYR A 159 32.57 13.14 -4.55
N ALA A 160 32.77 14.26 -5.24
CA ALA A 160 32.14 15.53 -4.88
C ALA A 160 30.62 15.37 -4.90
N MET A 161 29.92 15.97 -3.94
CA MET A 161 28.47 15.92 -3.89
C MET A 161 27.85 16.61 -5.09
N SER A 162 27.00 15.89 -5.84
CA SER A 162 26.00 16.49 -6.71
C SER A 162 24.93 17.16 -5.83
N THR A 163 25.13 18.44 -5.51
CA THR A 163 24.07 19.27 -4.94
C THR A 163 22.94 19.38 -5.96
N ILE A 164 21.81 18.74 -5.66
CA ILE A 164 20.60 18.91 -6.48
C ILE A 164 20.17 20.36 -6.33
N SER A 165 20.25 21.12 -7.42
CA SER A 165 19.83 22.52 -7.45
C SER A 165 18.38 22.66 -6.99
N ASN A 166 18.14 23.51 -5.99
CA ASN A 166 16.78 23.83 -5.57
C ASN A 166 15.98 24.39 -6.74
N ALA A 167 14.95 23.68 -7.17
CA ALA A 167 13.95 24.22 -8.08
C ALA A 167 13.18 25.32 -7.34
N VAL A 168 13.58 26.58 -7.56
CA VAL A 168 12.90 27.75 -7.01
C VAL A 168 11.51 27.84 -7.63
N TYR A 169 10.47 27.52 -6.85
CA TYR A 169 9.11 27.85 -7.21
C TYR A 169 8.97 29.38 -7.30
N PRO A 170 8.39 29.93 -8.38
CA PRO A 170 8.19 31.38 -8.49
C PRO A 170 7.23 31.86 -7.40
N SER A 171 7.71 32.77 -6.56
CA SER A 171 6.96 33.33 -5.43
C SER A 171 5.91 34.34 -5.91
N VAL A 172 4.72 33.83 -6.26
CA VAL A 172 3.55 34.65 -6.61
C VAL A 172 3.19 35.53 -5.40
N SER A 173 3.47 36.82 -5.53
CA SER A 173 3.27 37.81 -4.47
C SER A 173 1.89 38.44 -4.59
N TYR A 174 0.97 38.07 -3.71
CA TYR A 174 -0.35 38.73 -3.62
C TYR A 174 -0.28 39.95 -2.67
N PRO A 175 -0.88 41.09 -3.04
CA PRO A 175 -0.84 42.30 -2.24
C PRO A 175 -1.70 42.20 -0.97
N SER A 176 -1.21 42.77 0.12
CA SER A 176 -1.92 42.87 1.39
C SER A 176 -3.02 43.94 1.36
N LEU A 177 -4.22 43.63 1.85
CA LEU A 177 -5.24 44.61 2.20
C LEU A 177 -5.43 44.65 3.73
N PRO A 178 -5.62 45.83 4.34
CA PRO A 178 -5.66 45.99 5.80
C PRO A 178 -7.04 45.71 6.41
N ALA A 179 -7.08 45.45 7.72
CA ALA A 179 -8.31 45.22 8.48
C ALA A 179 -8.93 46.50 9.05
N GLY A 180 -10.25 46.53 9.19
CA GLY A 180 -11.01 47.60 9.87
C GLY A 180 -12.51 47.29 9.98
N ASP A 181 -12.98 47.11 11.21
CA ASP A 181 -14.41 47.05 11.62
C ASP A 181 -15.00 48.47 11.83
N PRO A 182 -16.29 48.70 12.23
CA PRO A 182 -17.45 47.80 12.42
C PRO A 182 -18.78 48.31 11.76
N TYR A 183 -19.92 47.67 12.08
CA TYR A 183 -21.34 48.01 11.75
C TYR A 183 -21.78 47.77 10.28
N GLY A 184 -23.06 47.48 9.96
CA GLY A 184 -24.30 47.45 10.78
C GLY A 184 -25.48 46.68 10.14
N GLN A 185 -26.70 46.89 10.66
CA GLN A 185 -27.89 46.02 10.51
C GLN A 185 -28.65 46.08 9.15
N MET A 186 -28.98 44.89 8.62
CA MET A 186 -30.34 44.30 8.38
C MET A 186 -31.52 45.12 7.76
N PHE A 187 -32.37 44.40 6.99
CA PHE A 187 -33.81 44.63 6.61
C PHE A 187 -34.20 45.12 5.19
N THR A 188 -34.74 44.17 4.37
CA THR A 188 -35.98 44.23 3.51
C THR A 188 -36.14 45.36 2.44
N SER A 189 -37.12 45.37 1.50
CA SER A 189 -38.36 44.60 1.27
C SER A 189 -38.80 44.52 -0.22
N GLN A 190 -39.43 43.40 -0.60
CA GLN A 190 -40.61 43.21 -1.49
C GLN A 190 -41.04 44.19 -2.62
N ASN A 191 -41.56 43.56 -3.69
CA ASN A 191 -42.70 43.93 -4.57
C ASN A 191 -42.52 44.80 -5.85
N ALA A 192 -43.30 44.39 -6.85
CA ALA A 192 -43.61 45.04 -8.14
C ALA A 192 -45.09 45.58 -8.07
N PRO A 193 -45.84 45.96 -9.15
CA PRO A 193 -45.56 45.87 -10.60
C PRO A 193 -46.06 47.04 -11.53
N THR A 194 -45.73 46.92 -12.82
CA THR A 194 -46.45 47.43 -14.04
C THR A 194 -46.72 48.92 -14.28
N VAL A 195 -46.48 49.38 -15.53
CA VAL A 195 -47.47 49.99 -16.48
C VAL A 195 -46.80 50.32 -17.85
N ARG A 196 -47.58 50.43 -18.95
CA ARG A 196 -47.21 50.83 -20.36
C ARG A 196 -48.01 52.11 -20.75
N PRO A 197 -48.01 52.69 -21.99
CA PRO A 197 -47.18 52.52 -23.22
C PRO A 197 -46.66 53.89 -23.81
N VAL A 198 -46.06 53.90 -25.02
CA VAL A 198 -46.16 54.94 -26.11
C VAL A 198 -45.35 54.47 -27.37
N LYS A 199 -45.40 55.18 -28.51
CA LYS A 199 -44.81 54.82 -29.86
C LYS A 199 -43.78 55.89 -30.35
N ASP A 200 -43.27 56.03 -31.60
CA ASP A 200 -43.63 55.49 -32.94
C ASP A 200 -42.56 55.66 -34.07
N ASN A 201 -42.87 55.14 -35.27
CA ASN A 201 -42.46 55.58 -36.63
C ASN A 201 -41.03 55.44 -37.22
N SER A 202 -40.89 54.44 -38.11
CA SER A 202 -40.60 54.52 -39.58
C SER A 202 -39.18 54.68 -40.23
N PHE A 203 -38.69 53.56 -40.83
CA PHE A 203 -38.16 53.34 -42.22
C PHE A 203 -36.98 54.16 -42.82
N PRO A 204 -36.36 53.79 -43.99
CA PRO A 204 -36.51 52.59 -44.89
C PRO A 204 -35.19 51.76 -45.07
N GLY A 205 -35.08 50.66 -45.86
CA GLY A 205 -36.02 49.84 -46.67
C GLY A 205 -35.31 48.86 -47.66
N GLN A 206 -36.08 48.10 -48.47
CA GLN A 206 -35.69 47.17 -49.58
C GLN A 206 -34.97 45.84 -49.22
N ASN A 207 -35.10 44.71 -49.95
CA ASN A 207 -36.19 44.19 -50.82
C ASN A 207 -35.94 42.69 -51.21
N THR A 208 -36.96 41.81 -51.11
CA THR A 208 -37.43 40.84 -52.14
C THR A 208 -38.64 40.03 -51.61
N VAL A 209 -39.38 39.31 -52.48
CA VAL A 209 -40.82 38.97 -52.29
C VAL A 209 -41.18 37.53 -52.72
N ILE A 210 -42.32 36.99 -52.21
CA ILE A 210 -43.09 35.74 -52.53
C ILE A 210 -43.11 34.74 -51.33
N SER A 211 -44.23 34.17 -50.86
CA SER A 211 -45.68 34.45 -51.05
C SER A 211 -46.57 33.81 -49.93
N TYR A 212 -47.79 33.33 -50.26
CA TYR A 212 -48.92 32.88 -49.40
C TYR A 212 -49.82 31.89 -50.22
N PRO A 213 -50.99 31.33 -49.78
CA PRO A 213 -51.70 31.34 -48.47
C PRO A 213 -52.24 29.94 -47.98
N SER A 214 -53.10 29.92 -46.94
CA SER A 214 -53.96 28.81 -46.40
C SER A 214 -55.34 28.71 -47.12
N PRO A 215 -56.44 27.99 -46.70
CA PRO A 215 -56.80 27.27 -45.44
C PRO A 215 -57.64 25.92 -45.59
N LEU A 216 -58.39 25.55 -44.53
CA LEU A 216 -59.34 24.39 -44.32
C LEU A 216 -60.77 24.64 -44.97
N PRO A 217 -61.88 23.83 -44.84
CA PRO A 217 -62.24 22.72 -43.91
C PRO A 217 -63.06 21.49 -44.54
N PRO A 218 -64.22 20.93 -44.05
CA PRO A 218 -64.44 19.44 -43.96
C PRO A 218 -65.86 18.96 -44.46
N PRO A 219 -66.66 18.16 -43.68
CA PRO A 219 -66.62 16.72 -43.32
C PRO A 219 -67.55 15.88 -44.28
N PRO A 220 -68.15 14.68 -43.95
CA PRO A 220 -69.31 14.56 -43.02
C PRO A 220 -69.65 13.16 -42.38
N SER A 221 -69.78 13.07 -41.03
CA SER A 221 -70.55 12.01 -40.28
C SER A 221 -70.08 10.52 -40.49
N GLN A 222 -70.65 9.42 -39.94
CA GLN A 222 -71.81 9.06 -39.05
C GLN A 222 -71.32 8.07 -37.94
N GLN A 223 -72.09 7.30 -37.11
CA GLN A 223 -73.54 7.09 -36.91
C GLN A 223 -73.95 6.84 -35.42
N GLN A 224 -74.43 5.65 -35.02
CA GLN A 224 -75.30 5.39 -33.82
C GLN A 224 -75.18 3.92 -33.29
N GLN A 225 -75.48 3.52 -32.03
CA GLN A 225 -75.98 4.23 -30.82
C GLN A 225 -75.77 3.44 -29.47
N GLN A 226 -75.76 4.16 -28.35
CA GLN A 226 -76.27 3.83 -26.97
C GLN A 226 -75.56 2.91 -25.91
N GLN A 227 -75.30 3.55 -24.75
CA GLN A 227 -75.56 3.16 -23.32
C GLN A 227 -74.73 2.13 -22.50
N GLN A 228 -73.89 2.70 -21.60
CA GLN A 228 -73.78 2.52 -20.13
C GLN A 228 -73.56 1.16 -19.37
N GLN A 229 -72.82 1.29 -18.25
CA GLN A 229 -72.71 0.41 -17.06
C GLN A 229 -72.01 -0.98 -17.22
N GLN A 230 -71.74 -1.73 -16.14
CA GLN A 230 -70.81 -1.49 -15.02
C GLN A 230 -70.59 -2.82 -14.24
N GLN A 231 -69.42 -2.98 -13.60
CA GLN A 231 -69.11 -3.88 -12.47
C GLN A 231 -68.98 -5.42 -12.65
N GLN A 232 -67.97 -5.94 -11.92
CA GLN A 232 -67.85 -7.26 -11.28
C GLN A 232 -67.93 -8.53 -12.14
N GLN A 233 -67.40 -9.69 -11.73
CA GLN A 233 -66.19 -10.13 -11.03
C GLN A 233 -66.29 -11.67 -10.98
N GLN A 234 -65.17 -12.33 -10.71
CA GLN A 234 -65.00 -13.78 -10.51
C GLN A 234 -66.16 -14.50 -9.78
N GLN A 235 -66.50 -15.72 -10.22
CA GLN A 235 -66.12 -16.95 -9.48
C GLN A 235 -66.37 -18.24 -10.32
N SER A 236 -66.18 -19.42 -9.73
CA SER A 236 -65.71 -20.63 -10.43
C SER A 236 -66.47 -21.92 -10.11
N LEU A 237 -66.18 -22.93 -10.95
CA LEU A 237 -66.32 -24.39 -10.75
C LEU A 237 -67.70 -25.07 -10.95
N SER A 238 -67.62 -26.29 -11.50
CA SER A 238 -68.67 -27.35 -11.57
C SER A 238 -69.90 -27.04 -12.46
N GLY A 239 -70.25 -27.77 -13.52
CA GLY A 239 -69.62 -28.91 -14.20
C GLY A 239 -70.55 -30.11 -14.36
N TYR A 240 -70.77 -30.61 -15.60
CA TYR A 240 -70.71 -32.03 -16.03
C TYR A 240 -71.14 -32.23 -17.50
N ASN A 241 -70.66 -33.33 -18.11
CA ASN A 241 -71.09 -33.96 -19.38
C ASN A 241 -70.69 -33.25 -20.71
N THR A 242 -70.21 -33.93 -21.77
CA THR A 242 -69.96 -35.39 -21.99
C THR A 242 -68.97 -35.65 -23.16
N LEU A 243 -68.39 -36.88 -23.21
CA LEU A 243 -67.63 -37.51 -24.33
C LEU A 243 -66.22 -36.91 -24.64
N SER A 244 -65.11 -37.65 -24.83
CA SER A 244 -64.77 -39.09 -24.79
C SER A 244 -63.28 -39.24 -24.39
N TRP A 245 -62.90 -39.97 -23.32
CA TRP A 245 -62.55 -41.42 -23.26
C TRP A 245 -61.25 -41.81 -24.01
N SER A 246 -60.27 -42.56 -23.45
CA SER A 246 -60.05 -43.10 -22.08
C SER A 246 -58.57 -43.53 -21.89
N ALA A 247 -58.10 -43.68 -20.64
CA ALA A 247 -56.80 -44.27 -20.28
C ALA A 247 -56.93 -45.22 -19.06
N PRO A 248 -56.05 -46.23 -18.94
CA PRO A 248 -55.42 -46.52 -17.63
C PRO A 248 -53.97 -47.07 -17.77
N GLY A 249 -53.35 -47.50 -16.67
CA GLY A 249 -52.08 -48.26 -16.69
C GLY A 249 -51.94 -49.26 -15.53
N LEU A 250 -51.09 -50.29 -15.76
CA LEU A 250 -50.62 -51.32 -14.79
C LEU A 250 -51.72 -52.27 -14.19
N PRO A 251 -51.37 -53.44 -13.60
CA PRO A 251 -50.73 -54.58 -14.30
C PRO A 251 -51.26 -55.99 -13.87
N SER A 252 -51.22 -57.01 -14.76
CA SER A 252 -51.24 -58.44 -14.32
C SER A 252 -50.83 -59.47 -15.41
N THR A 253 -50.40 -60.64 -14.94
CA THR A 253 -50.01 -61.90 -15.64
C THR A 253 -51.25 -62.81 -15.94
N PRO A 254 -51.17 -64.06 -16.49
CA PRO A 254 -49.99 -64.93 -16.72
C PRO A 254 -49.92 -65.80 -18.02
N ASP A 255 -48.77 -66.49 -18.17
CA ASP A 255 -48.54 -67.85 -18.71
C ASP A 255 -48.83 -68.21 -20.21
N SER A 256 -48.04 -69.08 -20.88
CA SER A 256 -46.88 -69.91 -20.45
C SER A 256 -45.99 -70.43 -21.62
N LEU A 257 -44.79 -70.94 -21.28
CA LEU A 257 -43.83 -71.76 -22.08
C LEU A 257 -43.11 -71.06 -23.27
N ILE A 258 -41.80 -71.24 -23.55
CA ILE A 258 -40.76 -72.15 -23.01
C ILE A 258 -39.34 -71.51 -23.07
N ARG A 259 -38.52 -71.75 -22.01
CA ARG A 259 -37.02 -71.86 -21.88
C ARG A 259 -36.06 -71.28 -22.95
N ASN A 260 -34.84 -70.76 -22.64
CA ASN A 260 -33.92 -71.11 -21.52
C ASN A 260 -32.81 -70.05 -21.20
N HIS A 261 -32.57 -69.80 -19.89
CA HIS A 261 -31.28 -69.56 -19.17
C HIS A 261 -30.17 -68.53 -19.57
N THR A 262 -29.90 -67.60 -18.63
CA THR A 262 -28.61 -67.18 -17.96
C THR A 262 -27.28 -67.07 -18.75
N GLY A 263 -26.29 -66.23 -18.40
CA GLY A 263 -26.07 -65.36 -17.22
C GLY A 263 -24.62 -64.81 -17.21
N SER A 264 -24.21 -64.04 -16.19
CA SER A 264 -22.87 -63.41 -16.13
C SER A 264 -21.83 -64.25 -15.35
N LEU A 265 -20.59 -64.34 -15.84
CA LEU A 265 -19.30 -64.34 -15.09
C LEU A 265 -18.08 -64.56 -16.02
N ALA A 266 -16.87 -64.35 -15.50
CA ALA A 266 -15.55 -64.58 -16.15
C ALA A 266 -14.84 -65.81 -15.48
N PRO A 267 -13.51 -66.08 -15.59
CA PRO A 267 -12.42 -65.53 -16.42
C PRO A 267 -11.43 -66.60 -17.02
N THR A 268 -10.24 -66.15 -17.48
CA THR A 268 -8.90 -66.83 -17.49
C THR A 268 -8.25 -67.39 -18.79
N ASN A 269 -6.98 -66.97 -18.96
CA ASN A 269 -5.75 -67.70 -19.34
C ASN A 269 -5.35 -68.12 -20.79
N ASN A 270 -4.19 -67.56 -21.18
CA ASN A 270 -3.00 -68.17 -21.83
C ASN A 270 -2.91 -68.47 -23.35
N ASN A 271 -2.01 -67.74 -24.03
CA ASN A 271 -0.81 -68.16 -24.81
C ASN A 271 -0.63 -69.65 -25.22
N PRO A 272 0.03 -70.00 -26.37
CA PRO A 272 1.26 -69.31 -26.86
C PRO A 272 1.62 -69.27 -28.39
N THR A 273 2.54 -68.35 -28.74
CA THR A 273 3.69 -68.37 -29.73
C THR A 273 3.69 -69.05 -31.13
N ASN A 274 4.32 -68.30 -32.08
CA ASN A 274 5.19 -68.69 -33.23
C ASN A 274 4.56 -69.28 -34.52
N THR A 275 4.90 -68.82 -35.73
CA THR A 275 6.22 -68.93 -36.42
C THR A 275 6.56 -67.83 -37.46
N ASP A 276 7.87 -67.47 -37.53
CA ASP A 276 8.75 -67.17 -38.71
C ASP A 276 8.39 -66.13 -39.80
N SER A 277 9.31 -65.38 -40.46
CA SER A 277 10.80 -65.40 -40.52
C SER A 277 11.39 -63.96 -40.74
N LEU A 278 12.71 -63.80 -41.00
CA LEU A 278 13.41 -62.49 -41.02
C LEU A 278 14.66 -62.43 -41.95
N SER A 279 14.75 -61.45 -42.87
CA SER A 279 16.01 -60.96 -43.52
C SER A 279 15.78 -59.54 -44.13
N CYS A 280 16.74 -58.64 -44.39
CA CYS A 280 18.22 -58.61 -44.19
C CYS A 280 18.71 -57.13 -43.99
N ALA A 281 20.02 -56.86 -43.82
CA ALA A 281 20.58 -55.52 -43.54
C ALA A 281 21.91 -55.21 -44.28
N VAL A 282 22.35 -53.92 -44.34
CA VAL A 282 23.75 -53.48 -44.68
C VAL A 282 24.01 -51.97 -44.35
N MET A 283 25.24 -51.47 -44.53
CA MET A 283 25.89 -50.33 -43.83
C MET A 283 25.98 -48.95 -44.56
N GLN A 284 26.69 -48.01 -43.90
CA GLN A 284 26.99 -46.60 -44.20
C GLN A 284 27.81 -46.32 -45.49
N ASN A 285 27.78 -45.08 -46.02
CA ASN A 285 28.99 -44.20 -46.07
C ASN A 285 28.84 -42.75 -46.61
N VAL A 286 29.61 -41.83 -46.00
CA VAL A 286 30.32 -40.62 -46.50
C VAL A 286 29.62 -39.48 -47.31
N GLN A 287 29.59 -38.30 -46.66
CA GLN A 287 29.88 -36.90 -47.12
C GLN A 287 30.18 -36.56 -48.61
N PRO A 288 29.86 -35.33 -49.10
CA PRO A 288 30.66 -34.14 -48.72
C PRO A 288 29.97 -32.75 -48.67
N ARG A 289 30.62 -31.79 -48.01
CA ARG A 289 30.42 -30.34 -48.23
C ARG A 289 31.08 -29.92 -49.56
N LYS A 290 30.39 -29.11 -50.39
CA LYS A 290 31.03 -28.03 -51.17
C LYS A 290 30.12 -26.81 -51.32
N SER A 291 30.65 -25.65 -50.94
CA SER A 291 30.13 -24.33 -51.26
C SER A 291 30.57 -23.89 -52.66
N LYS A 292 29.71 -23.19 -53.41
CA LYS A 292 30.17 -22.14 -54.34
C LYS A 292 29.06 -21.13 -54.64
N ILE A 293 29.48 -19.87 -54.78
CA ILE A 293 28.69 -18.72 -55.21
C ILE A 293 28.77 -18.64 -56.75
N CYS A 294 27.69 -18.23 -57.43
CA CYS A 294 27.74 -17.29 -58.57
C CYS A 294 26.35 -16.82 -59.05
N TYR A 295 26.11 -15.51 -58.84
CA TYR A 295 25.36 -14.54 -59.64
C TYR A 295 24.54 -14.94 -60.90
N SER A 296 23.34 -14.31 -60.97
CA SER A 296 22.75 -13.58 -62.13
C SER A 296 22.28 -14.38 -63.38
N ASN A 297 21.39 -13.90 -64.26
CA ASN A 297 20.55 -12.67 -64.29
C ASN A 297 19.25 -12.86 -65.14
N ALA A 298 18.46 -11.77 -65.26
CA ALA A 298 17.30 -11.46 -66.15
C ALA A 298 17.08 -12.24 -67.49
N GLY A 299 15.90 -12.21 -68.15
CA GLY A 299 14.63 -11.50 -67.88
C GLY A 299 14.00 -10.86 -69.16
N VAL A 300 12.66 -10.72 -69.21
CA VAL A 300 11.82 -10.09 -70.29
C VAL A 300 10.54 -9.54 -69.60
N LEU A 301 10.27 -8.22 -69.45
CA LEU A 301 9.74 -7.20 -70.41
C LEU A 301 8.24 -7.44 -70.79
N ILE A 302 7.33 -6.47 -71.04
CA ILE A 302 7.41 -5.08 -71.57
C ILE A 302 6.42 -4.09 -70.85
N PHE A 303 6.73 -2.78 -70.95
CA PHE A 303 6.03 -1.47 -70.74
C PHE A 303 4.49 -1.31 -70.88
N LEU A 304 3.84 -0.25 -70.32
CA LEU A 304 3.93 1.19 -70.76
C LEU A 304 3.56 2.30 -69.73
N SER A 305 4.28 3.45 -69.84
CA SER A 305 3.99 4.85 -69.37
C SER A 305 3.64 5.11 -67.88
N GLY A 306 4.15 6.13 -67.15
CA GLY A 306 4.93 7.36 -67.49
C GLY A 306 4.16 8.60 -66.98
N VAL A 307 4.71 9.72 -66.45
CA VAL A 307 6.07 10.33 -66.39
C VAL A 307 6.05 11.21 -65.09
N ASP A 308 6.94 11.15 -64.07
CA ASP A 308 8.42 11.32 -63.93
C ASP A 308 8.96 12.78 -63.91
N SER A 309 9.60 13.19 -62.79
CA SER A 309 10.90 13.91 -62.70
C SER A 309 11.11 14.67 -61.36
N SER A 310 12.33 14.86 -60.80
CA SER A 310 13.57 14.05 -60.81
C SER A 310 14.62 14.55 -59.79
N SER A 311 14.95 13.70 -58.81
CA SER A 311 16.29 13.39 -58.21
C SER A 311 17.45 14.41 -58.07
N THR A 312 18.20 14.35 -56.94
CA THR A 312 19.67 14.05 -56.94
C THR A 312 20.30 13.75 -55.55
N THR A 313 20.79 12.51 -55.38
CA THR A 313 22.06 12.06 -54.71
C THR A 313 22.55 12.49 -53.29
N SER A 314 23.29 11.56 -52.65
CA SER A 314 24.42 11.77 -51.69
C SER A 314 24.21 11.62 -50.16
N SER A 315 24.17 10.36 -49.70
CA SER A 315 24.99 9.76 -48.60
C SER A 315 25.44 10.54 -47.33
N ALA A 316 25.32 9.83 -46.19
CA ALA A 316 26.23 9.75 -45.03
C ALA A 316 25.75 10.30 -43.66
N SER A 317 25.83 9.38 -42.68
CA SER A 317 25.87 9.37 -41.20
C SER A 317 25.86 10.65 -40.32
N PRO A 318 25.51 10.53 -39.00
CA PRO A 318 24.92 11.63 -38.22
C PRO A 318 25.78 12.16 -37.05
N MET A 319 25.15 13.03 -36.23
CA MET A 319 25.60 13.72 -34.99
C MET A 319 26.23 15.12 -35.21
N PRO A 320 26.21 16.03 -34.21
CA PRO A 320 24.97 16.67 -33.72
C PRO A 320 25.15 18.20 -33.50
N ASN A 321 24.07 18.96 -33.21
CA ASN A 321 24.14 20.16 -32.35
C ASN A 321 22.78 20.75 -31.97
N SER A 322 22.78 21.58 -30.93
CA SER A 322 21.67 22.45 -30.50
C SER A 322 22.11 23.91 -30.45
N TYR A 323 21.29 24.84 -30.93
CA TYR A 323 21.28 26.23 -30.48
C TYR A 323 19.98 26.94 -30.89
N ASP A 324 19.68 28.02 -30.18
CA ASP A 324 18.45 28.81 -30.28
C ASP A 324 18.45 29.86 -31.41
N ALA A 325 17.24 30.40 -31.59
CA ALA A 325 16.79 31.55 -32.38
C ALA A 325 17.78 32.63 -32.88
N LEU A 326 17.44 33.19 -34.05
CA LEU A 326 17.57 34.62 -34.35
C LEU A 326 16.40 35.08 -35.26
N GLU A 327 16.07 36.38 -35.23
CA GLU A 327 14.84 36.96 -35.81
C GLU A 327 15.15 38.19 -36.70
N GLY A 328 14.28 38.47 -37.68
CA GLY A 328 14.23 39.71 -38.46
C GLY A 328 13.77 39.50 -39.92
N GLY A 329 13.06 40.42 -40.59
CA GLY A 329 12.50 41.71 -40.15
C GLY A 329 12.41 42.72 -41.32
N SER A 330 11.33 43.52 -41.44
CA SER A 330 11.14 44.47 -42.56
C SER A 330 10.34 45.76 -42.23
N TYR A 331 11.03 46.92 -42.23
CA TYR A 331 10.74 48.23 -42.91
C TYR A 331 9.30 48.86 -42.97
N PRO A 332 9.13 50.22 -43.09
CA PRO A 332 9.94 51.36 -42.58
C PRO A 332 9.15 52.68 -42.20
N ASP A 333 9.87 53.82 -42.16
CA ASP A 333 9.46 55.25 -42.31
C ASP A 333 8.90 56.08 -41.10
N VAL A 334 9.24 57.37 -40.89
CA VAL A 334 10.43 58.20 -41.31
C VAL A 334 10.58 59.51 -40.46
N HIS A 335 11.84 59.96 -40.19
CA HIS A 335 12.35 61.30 -39.73
C HIS A 335 11.72 62.03 -38.49
N SER A 336 12.44 62.85 -37.67
CA SER A 336 13.47 63.87 -38.01
C SER A 336 14.40 64.29 -36.83
N SER A 337 15.68 64.66 -37.13
CA SER A 337 16.59 65.66 -36.46
C SER A 337 16.78 65.70 -34.92
N SER A 338 17.98 65.88 -34.30
CA SER A 338 19.29 66.44 -34.75
C SER A 338 20.46 66.24 -33.75
N ALA A 339 21.72 66.20 -34.24
CA ALA A 339 23.07 66.53 -33.67
C ALA A 339 23.38 66.40 -32.13
N SER A 340 24.56 65.96 -31.64
CA SER A 340 25.96 66.25 -32.06
C SER A 340 27.03 65.30 -31.42
N SER A 341 28.32 65.44 -31.79
CA SER A 341 29.50 64.58 -31.47
C SER A 341 30.58 65.33 -30.61
N PRO A 342 31.86 64.88 -30.33
CA PRO A 342 32.67 63.71 -30.79
C PRO A 342 33.51 62.95 -29.70
N ALA A 343 34.53 62.14 -30.10
CA ALA A 343 35.42 61.24 -29.30
C ALA A 343 36.82 61.86 -28.99
N PRO A 344 38.03 61.20 -28.78
CA PRO A 344 38.52 59.85 -29.20
C PRO A 344 39.58 59.03 -28.33
N ASP A 345 39.87 57.77 -28.73
CA ASP A 345 41.17 56.99 -28.79
C ASP A 345 42.12 56.70 -27.58
N PRO A 346 43.16 55.80 -27.63
CA PRO A 346 43.56 54.68 -28.55
C PRO A 346 43.96 53.32 -27.83
N ALA A 347 44.73 52.40 -28.49
CA ALA A 347 45.25 51.06 -28.03
C ALA A 347 46.79 50.88 -28.38
N PRO A 348 47.53 49.70 -28.36
CA PRO A 348 47.18 48.25 -28.36
C PRO A 348 48.03 47.25 -27.47
N GLU A 349 48.98 46.47 -28.03
CA GLU A 349 49.49 45.10 -27.61
C GLU A 349 51.07 44.99 -27.67
N PRO A 350 51.85 43.84 -27.62
CA PRO A 350 51.59 42.37 -27.60
C PRO A 350 52.58 41.46 -26.74
N ASP A 351 52.93 40.24 -27.22
CA ASP A 351 53.86 39.12 -26.81
C ASP A 351 55.36 39.49 -26.46
N PRO A 352 56.29 38.58 -25.97
CA PRO A 352 56.25 37.15 -25.54
C PRO A 352 57.06 36.81 -24.21
N ALA A 353 57.56 35.57 -23.99
CA ALA A 353 58.27 35.01 -22.78
C ALA A 353 59.84 35.14 -22.76
N PRO A 354 60.65 34.85 -21.68
CA PRO A 354 60.94 33.49 -21.08
C PRO A 354 61.36 33.43 -19.54
N ALA A 355 62.15 32.43 -19.10
CA ALA A 355 62.54 32.04 -17.69
C ALA A 355 63.94 32.60 -17.21
N PRO A 356 64.63 32.27 -16.04
CA PRO A 356 64.71 31.02 -15.22
C PRO A 356 64.86 31.16 -13.63
N ALA A 357 65.54 30.22 -12.94
CA ALA A 357 65.62 29.92 -11.46
C ALA A 357 66.80 30.62 -10.68
N PRO A 358 67.32 30.28 -9.42
CA PRO A 358 67.12 29.11 -8.49
C PRO A 358 67.19 29.29 -6.91
N ALA A 359 66.85 28.23 -6.13
CA ALA A 359 67.33 27.66 -4.79
C ALA A 359 67.81 28.54 -3.57
N PRO A 360 68.13 28.03 -2.32
CA PRO A 360 68.00 26.70 -1.64
C PRO A 360 67.35 26.73 -0.18
N ALA A 361 67.62 25.73 0.70
CA ALA A 361 67.08 25.50 2.08
C ALA A 361 68.21 25.45 3.19
N PRO A 362 68.17 24.84 4.43
CA PRO A 362 67.14 24.12 5.26
C PRO A 362 67.20 24.32 6.85
N ALA A 363 66.59 23.39 7.64
CA ALA A 363 66.94 22.92 9.04
C ALA A 363 66.19 23.41 10.34
N ALA A 364 66.36 22.65 11.45
CA ALA A 364 65.77 22.77 12.82
C ALA A 364 66.86 22.53 13.93
N PRO A 365 66.67 22.78 15.27
CA PRO A 365 65.82 21.98 16.21
C PRO A 365 65.31 22.73 17.51
N GLN A 366 65.16 22.05 18.66
CA GLN A 366 64.81 22.55 20.03
C GLN A 366 66.10 22.84 20.90
N PRO A 367 66.14 23.01 22.27
CA PRO A 367 65.11 23.17 23.35
C PRO A 367 65.40 24.20 24.51
N SER A 368 64.48 24.26 25.50
CA SER A 368 64.73 24.36 26.99
C SER A 368 64.46 25.64 27.85
N LYS A 369 63.88 25.38 29.05
CA LYS A 369 64.03 25.96 30.42
C LYS A 369 63.65 27.43 30.82
N MET A 370 62.51 27.52 31.54
CA MET A 370 62.40 27.81 33.01
C MET A 370 62.50 29.26 33.59
N ALA A 371 61.36 29.82 34.08
CA ALA A 371 61.26 30.80 35.20
C ALA A 371 59.82 30.90 35.82
N LYS A 372 59.71 31.38 37.07
CA LYS A 372 58.51 31.69 37.94
C LYS A 372 59.00 32.63 39.09
N PRO A 373 58.19 33.12 40.07
CA PRO A 373 56.73 33.02 40.37
C PRO A 373 55.96 34.26 39.83
N PHE A 374 54.79 34.77 40.28
CA PHE A 374 53.81 34.56 41.39
C PHE A 374 52.39 34.31 40.78
N GLY A 375 51.18 34.41 41.38
CA GLY A 375 50.59 34.70 42.72
C GLY A 375 49.38 35.65 42.53
N TYR A 376 48.17 35.48 43.09
CA TYR A 376 47.65 34.62 44.17
C TYR A 376 46.17 34.19 43.91
N GLY A 377 45.61 33.29 44.73
CA GLY A 377 44.16 32.95 44.76
C GLY A 377 43.80 31.92 45.85
N TYR A 378 42.51 31.52 45.93
CA TYR A 378 41.92 30.50 46.84
C TYR A 378 41.80 30.92 48.34
N PRO A 379 40.88 30.34 49.18
CA PRO A 379 40.70 28.89 49.43
C PRO A 379 39.26 28.31 49.55
N ILE A 380 39.21 26.99 49.74
CA ILE A 380 38.06 26.12 50.08
C ILE A 380 38.29 25.56 51.51
N LEU A 381 37.23 25.09 52.21
CA LEU A 381 37.35 24.47 53.55
C LEU A 381 36.58 23.14 53.69
N GLN A 382 37.10 22.28 54.58
CA GLN A 382 36.44 21.11 55.21
C GLN A 382 36.41 21.28 56.75
N PRO A 383 35.58 20.51 57.47
CA PRO A 383 36.12 19.55 58.46
C PRO A 383 35.33 18.20 58.48
N GLY A 384 35.69 17.13 59.19
CA GLY A 384 36.79 16.86 60.15
C GLY A 384 36.85 15.37 60.58
N TYR A 385 37.80 14.98 61.45
CA TYR A 385 38.17 13.58 61.81
C TYR A 385 37.52 13.02 63.10
N GLN A 386 37.41 11.68 63.22
CA GLN A 386 37.79 10.90 64.44
C GLN A 386 37.89 9.36 64.22
N ASN A 387 38.40 8.63 65.22
CA ASN A 387 38.80 7.19 65.18
C ASN A 387 37.76 6.23 65.80
N ALA A 388 37.74 4.95 65.38
CA ALA A 388 37.44 3.78 66.25
C ALA A 388 37.79 2.42 65.57
N ALA A 389 37.90 1.35 66.39
CA ALA A 389 38.39 0.01 66.01
C ALA A 389 37.32 -0.99 65.51
N ALA A 390 37.76 -2.19 65.10
CA ALA A 390 36.92 -3.33 64.70
C ALA A 390 37.03 -4.54 65.67
N PRO A 391 35.96 -5.35 65.86
CA PRO A 391 35.98 -6.61 66.65
C PRO A 391 36.12 -7.90 65.80
N LEU A 392 36.22 -9.07 66.45
CA LEU A 392 36.73 -10.35 65.90
C LEU A 392 35.75 -11.57 65.86
N ASN A 393 36.14 -12.60 65.06
CA ASN A 393 35.96 -14.07 65.20
C ASN A 393 34.56 -14.71 65.06
N SER A 394 34.37 -15.93 64.52
CA SER A 394 35.22 -17.14 64.27
C SER A 394 36.13 -17.10 63.02
N GLY A 395 36.93 -18.11 62.61
CA GLY A 395 37.13 -19.54 63.00
C GLY A 395 36.54 -20.53 61.96
N VAL A 396 37.03 -21.76 61.73
CA VAL A 396 37.98 -22.66 62.45
C VAL A 396 38.97 -23.36 61.47
N HIS A 397 40.17 -23.74 61.95
CA HIS A 397 41.29 -24.38 61.22
C HIS A 397 41.39 -25.91 61.55
N PRO A 398 42.13 -26.79 60.82
CA PRO A 398 43.63 -26.80 60.85
C PRO A 398 44.42 -27.48 59.67
N SER A 399 45.76 -27.34 59.70
CA SER A 399 46.84 -28.29 59.27
C SER A 399 46.89 -28.88 57.83
N SER A 400 48.04 -29.22 57.21
CA SER A 400 49.48 -29.11 57.55
C SER A 400 50.38 -29.37 56.31
N GLN A 401 51.71 -29.14 56.46
CA GLN A 401 52.91 -29.82 55.88
C GLN A 401 52.70 -30.90 54.77
N GLY A 402 53.58 -31.10 53.78
CA GLY A 402 54.94 -30.59 53.50
C GLY A 402 55.79 -31.61 52.68
N TYR A 403 57.07 -31.32 52.44
CA TYR A 403 58.11 -32.19 51.82
C TYR A 403 58.13 -32.43 50.29
N SER A 404 59.23 -33.07 49.83
CA SER A 404 59.86 -32.93 48.50
C SER A 404 60.58 -34.20 48.02
N GLY A 405 60.72 -34.40 46.70
CA GLY A 405 61.50 -35.49 46.09
C GLY A 405 62.04 -35.14 44.68
N PHE A 406 63.09 -35.83 44.21
CA PHE A 406 63.89 -35.52 43.00
C PHE A 406 64.34 -36.80 42.26
N GLN A 407 65.09 -36.66 41.15
CA GLN A 407 65.72 -37.71 40.28
C GLN A 407 64.78 -38.31 39.20
N GLN A 408 65.18 -38.60 37.94
CA GLN A 408 66.43 -38.30 37.19
C GLN A 408 66.16 -38.22 35.65
N TYR A 409 67.16 -37.80 34.85
CA TYR A 409 67.10 -37.47 33.40
C TYR A 409 67.39 -38.65 32.45
N PRO A 410 66.88 -38.69 31.19
CA PRO A 410 67.48 -37.94 30.04
C PRO A 410 66.50 -37.47 28.91
N GLN A 411 66.88 -36.85 27.78
CA GLN A 411 67.85 -35.75 27.51
C GLN A 411 67.78 -35.24 26.02
N TYR A 412 66.91 -34.26 25.71
CA TYR A 412 66.91 -33.39 24.49
C TYR A 412 66.64 -34.06 23.09
N PRO A 413 66.25 -33.30 22.02
CA PRO A 413 66.17 -31.83 21.90
C PRO A 413 64.83 -31.20 21.44
N GLY A 414 64.49 -30.07 22.07
CA GLY A 414 64.02 -28.82 21.44
C GLY A 414 62.81 -28.80 20.48
N VAL A 415 61.64 -28.39 20.98
CA VAL A 415 60.59 -27.73 20.18
C VAL A 415 60.10 -26.48 20.93
N ASN A 416 60.38 -25.30 20.39
CA ASN A 416 60.00 -24.02 21.00
C ASN A 416 58.92 -23.31 20.17
N GLN A 417 57.79 -23.99 19.96
CA GLN A 417 56.57 -23.49 19.28
C GLN A 417 55.38 -24.40 19.62
N LEU A 418 54.49 -23.95 20.52
CA LEU A 418 53.04 -24.29 20.64
C LEU A 418 52.49 -23.81 21.99
N SER A 419 52.06 -22.54 22.07
CA SER A 419 51.43 -21.96 23.27
C SER A 419 50.31 -20.95 22.93
N SER A 420 49.55 -21.23 21.86
CA SER A 420 48.49 -20.37 21.33
C SER A 420 47.19 -21.15 21.12
N GLY A 421 46.65 -21.77 22.17
CA GLY A 421 45.48 -22.65 22.02
C GLY A 421 44.90 -23.28 23.28
N LEU A 422 44.59 -22.50 24.31
CA LEU A 422 43.74 -22.95 25.44
C LEU A 422 43.06 -21.79 26.21
N GLY A 423 42.77 -20.68 25.53
CA GLY A 423 42.11 -19.49 26.09
C GLY A 423 40.70 -19.27 25.55
N GLY A 424 39.79 -20.23 25.76
CA GLY A 424 38.49 -20.27 25.08
C GLY A 424 37.28 -20.70 25.91
N LEU A 425 37.39 -20.76 27.24
CA LEU A 425 36.29 -21.15 28.15
C LEU A 425 36.07 -20.10 29.24
N SER A 426 35.42 -18.99 28.87
CA SER A 426 34.80 -18.08 29.82
C SER A 426 33.27 -18.18 29.66
N LEU A 427 32.60 -18.84 30.61
CA LEU A 427 31.15 -18.97 30.62
C LEU A 427 30.50 -17.65 31.07
N GLN A 428 30.34 -16.71 30.13
CA GLN A 428 29.44 -15.58 30.31
C GLN A 428 28.76 -15.14 29.01
N SER A 429 28.39 -16.12 28.18
CA SER A 429 27.55 -15.91 27.00
C SER A 429 26.12 -15.56 27.40
N SER A 430 25.81 -14.26 27.49
CA SER A 430 24.44 -13.80 27.30
C SER A 430 23.93 -14.33 25.96
N PRO A 431 22.76 -15.01 25.89
CA PRO A 431 22.29 -15.59 24.64
C PRO A 431 22.10 -14.48 23.59
N GLN A 432 22.80 -14.61 22.46
CA GLN A 432 22.66 -13.69 21.32
C GLN A 432 21.19 -13.71 20.87
N PRO A 433 20.54 -12.55 20.63
CA PRO A 433 19.13 -12.50 20.27
C PRO A 433 18.89 -13.29 18.98
N GLU A 434 17.78 -14.03 18.91
CA GLU A 434 17.47 -14.94 17.80
C GLU A 434 17.41 -14.22 16.44
N SER A 435 17.02 -12.94 16.42
CA SER A 435 17.05 -12.09 15.23
C SER A 435 18.45 -11.87 14.65
N LEU A 436 19.52 -12.06 15.43
CA LEU A 436 20.92 -12.03 15.00
C LEU A 436 21.58 -13.40 14.85
N ARG A 437 20.85 -14.51 15.04
CA ARG A 437 21.37 -15.85 14.76
C ARG A 437 21.84 -15.90 13.30
N PRO A 438 23.11 -16.24 13.01
CA PRO A 438 23.58 -16.38 11.64
C PRO A 438 22.89 -17.55 10.93
N ILE A 439 22.43 -17.32 9.70
CA ILE A 439 21.82 -18.33 8.83
C ILE A 439 22.58 -18.35 7.50
N ASN A 440 23.01 -19.55 7.10
CA ASN A 440 23.64 -19.79 5.80
C ASN A 440 22.56 -20.02 4.74
N LEU A 441 22.25 -19.00 3.95
CA LEU A 441 21.19 -19.05 2.94
C LEU A 441 21.54 -19.99 1.77
N THR A 442 22.82 -20.21 1.50
CA THR A 442 23.27 -21.15 0.45
C THR A 442 23.00 -22.62 0.83
N GLN A 443 22.78 -22.92 2.13
CA GLN A 443 22.52 -24.27 2.64
C GLN A 443 21.09 -24.45 3.17
N GLU A 444 20.49 -23.44 3.80
CA GLU A 444 19.16 -23.54 4.40
C GLU A 444 18.04 -23.47 3.34
N ARG A 445 17.36 -24.60 3.11
CA ARG A 445 16.25 -24.71 2.14
C ARG A 445 14.88 -24.36 2.73
N ASN A 446 14.74 -24.23 4.04
CA ASN A 446 13.46 -24.03 4.73
C ASN A 446 13.43 -22.68 5.49
N VAL A 447 13.84 -21.59 4.82
CA VAL A 447 13.83 -20.25 5.44
C VAL A 447 12.42 -19.74 5.76
N LEU A 448 11.41 -20.08 4.94
CA LEU A 448 10.02 -19.64 5.06
C LEU A 448 9.33 -20.35 6.25
N PRO A 449 8.72 -19.61 7.20
CA PRO A 449 7.96 -20.21 8.29
C PRO A 449 6.62 -20.81 7.80
N MET A 450 6.14 -21.85 8.50
CA MET A 450 4.86 -22.52 8.20
C MET A 450 3.63 -21.67 8.59
N THR A 451 3.81 -20.62 9.38
CA THR A 451 2.80 -19.64 9.80
C THR A 451 3.14 -18.24 9.25
N PRO A 452 2.19 -17.29 9.20
CA PRO A 452 2.48 -15.90 8.87
C PRO A 452 3.63 -15.31 9.70
N VAL A 453 4.41 -14.40 9.09
CA VAL A 453 5.51 -13.70 9.76
C VAL A 453 4.95 -12.65 10.71
N TRP A 454 5.34 -12.71 11.98
CA TRP A 454 4.97 -11.70 12.98
C TRP A 454 5.85 -10.45 12.85
N PRO A 455 5.29 -9.24 13.05
CA PRO A 455 6.09 -8.02 13.08
C PRO A 455 7.04 -8.02 14.30
N PRO A 456 8.30 -7.58 14.17
CA PRO A 456 9.20 -7.43 15.29
C PRO A 456 8.63 -6.49 16.35
N VAL A 457 8.62 -6.93 17.62
CA VAL A 457 8.18 -6.11 18.75
C VAL A 457 9.32 -5.15 19.15
N PRO A 458 9.13 -3.82 19.09
CA PRO A 458 10.18 -2.86 19.45
C PRO A 458 10.73 -3.10 20.86
N ASN A 459 12.05 -3.01 21.04
CA ASN A 459 12.69 -3.41 22.29
C ASN A 459 12.61 -2.35 23.42
N LEU A 460 11.39 -1.97 23.79
CA LEU A 460 11.10 -1.13 24.95
C LEU A 460 11.00 -1.97 26.24
N ASN A 461 10.83 -1.31 27.39
CA ASN A 461 10.47 -1.98 28.64
C ASN A 461 9.03 -2.57 28.56
N LEU A 462 8.65 -3.41 29.54
CA LEU A 462 7.38 -4.15 29.51
C LEU A 462 6.12 -3.25 29.57
N GLU A 463 6.21 -2.09 30.20
CA GLU A 463 5.11 -1.14 30.33
C GLU A 463 4.88 -0.40 29.02
N LEU A 464 5.95 0.19 28.46
CA LEU A 464 5.91 0.89 27.17
C LEU A 464 5.60 -0.07 26.01
N LYS A 465 5.97 -1.36 26.09
CA LYS A 465 5.55 -2.40 25.12
C LYS A 465 4.03 -2.56 25.06
N LYS A 466 3.33 -2.52 26.21
CA LYS A 466 1.86 -2.63 26.28
C LYS A 466 1.15 -1.38 25.76
N LEU A 467 1.76 -0.21 25.93
CA LEU A 467 1.22 1.09 25.52
C LEU A 467 1.45 1.42 24.03
N ASN A 468 2.22 0.61 23.30
CA ASN A 468 2.69 0.95 21.95
C ASN A 468 1.67 0.69 20.84
N CYS A 469 1.86 1.35 19.69
CA CYS A 469 0.91 1.27 18.58
C CYS A 469 0.78 -0.14 18.00
N SER A 470 -0.45 -0.51 17.61
CA SER A 470 -0.72 -1.72 16.82
C SER A 470 0.10 -1.69 15.51
N PRO A 471 0.91 -2.73 15.23
CA PRO A 471 1.73 -2.80 14.01
C PRO A 471 0.89 -2.90 12.73
N ASP A 472 -0.40 -3.23 12.84
CA ASP A 472 -1.35 -3.19 11.73
C ASP A 472 -1.74 -1.75 11.36
N SER A 473 -1.66 -0.80 12.30
CA SER A 473 -1.98 0.61 12.09
C SER A 473 -0.76 1.47 11.83
N PHE A 474 0.37 1.22 12.49
CA PHE A 474 1.60 2.01 12.34
C PHE A 474 2.84 1.21 12.73
N ARG A 475 3.83 1.13 11.83
CA ARG A 475 5.09 0.40 12.04
C ARG A 475 6.28 1.12 11.37
N CYS A 476 7.49 0.70 11.70
CA CYS A 476 8.74 1.18 11.11
C CYS A 476 9.54 0.01 10.51
N THR A 477 10.34 0.28 9.47
CA THR A 477 11.28 -0.68 8.89
C THR A 477 12.40 -1.08 9.86
N LEU A 478 12.80 -0.18 10.75
CA LEU A 478 13.83 -0.39 11.77
C LEU A 478 13.23 -0.11 13.15
N THR A 479 12.89 -1.15 13.90
CA THR A 479 12.37 -0.99 15.27
C THR A 479 13.44 -0.57 16.28
N ASN A 480 14.72 -0.83 15.96
CA ASN A 480 15.88 -0.24 16.63
C ASN A 480 16.45 0.86 15.72
N ILE A 481 16.24 2.12 16.10
CA ILE A 481 16.55 3.28 15.26
C ILE A 481 18.05 3.62 15.33
N PRO A 482 18.77 3.74 14.21
CA PRO A 482 20.17 4.16 14.21
C PRO A 482 20.34 5.54 14.84
N GLN A 483 21.31 5.68 15.75
CA GLN A 483 21.58 6.95 16.44
C GLN A 483 22.04 8.08 15.50
N THR A 484 22.62 7.76 14.34
CA THR A 484 23.17 8.74 13.40
C THR A 484 22.91 8.33 11.95
N GLN A 485 22.87 9.31 11.03
CA GLN A 485 22.79 9.05 9.59
C GLN A 485 24.01 8.24 9.09
N ALA A 486 25.18 8.38 9.72
CA ALA A 486 26.36 7.59 9.39
C ALA A 486 26.15 6.08 9.70
N LEU A 487 25.50 5.75 10.83
CA LEU A 487 25.16 4.37 11.16
C LEU A 487 24.08 3.81 10.22
N LEU A 488 23.06 4.61 9.87
CA LEU A 488 22.04 4.24 8.89
C LEU A 488 22.66 3.99 7.49
N ASN A 489 23.54 4.89 7.02
CA ASN A 489 24.28 4.74 5.77
C ASN A 489 25.21 3.50 5.77
N LYS A 490 25.76 3.13 6.94
CA LYS A 490 26.54 1.89 7.09
C LYS A 490 25.66 0.64 7.08
N ALA A 491 24.44 0.71 7.61
CA ALA A 491 23.51 -0.42 7.68
C ALA A 491 22.86 -0.79 6.34
N LYS A 492 22.77 0.18 5.41
CA LYS A 492 22.23 0.01 4.04
C LYS A 492 20.75 -0.40 3.97
N LEU A 493 20.07 -0.49 5.11
CA LEU A 493 18.64 -0.73 5.22
C LEU A 493 17.88 0.62 5.12
N PRO A 494 16.74 0.69 4.40
CA PRO A 494 15.98 1.91 4.27
C PRO A 494 15.20 2.20 5.57
N LEU A 495 15.38 3.39 6.14
CA LEU A 495 14.57 3.86 7.27
C LEU A 495 13.25 4.47 6.75
N GLY A 496 12.12 3.97 7.26
CA GLY A 496 10.81 4.52 6.94
C GLY A 496 9.68 3.95 7.78
N LEU A 497 8.48 4.48 7.59
CA LEU A 497 7.25 4.09 8.30
C LEU A 497 6.21 3.58 7.31
N LEU A 498 5.38 2.65 7.76
CA LEU A 498 4.18 2.22 7.05
C LEU A 498 2.97 2.35 7.97
N LEU A 499 1.87 2.87 7.43
CA LEU A 499 0.69 3.26 8.19
C LEU A 499 -0.61 2.90 7.44
N HIS A 500 -1.59 2.41 8.20
CA HIS A 500 -2.95 2.11 7.76
C HIS A 500 -3.92 2.88 8.69
N PRO A 501 -3.93 4.23 8.59
CA PRO A 501 -4.37 5.11 9.68
C PRO A 501 -5.88 5.04 9.94
N PHE A 502 -6.67 4.78 8.90
CA PHE A 502 -8.13 4.77 9.03
C PHE A 502 -8.73 3.36 9.06
N ARG A 503 -7.93 2.32 9.33
CA ARG A 503 -8.41 0.91 9.34
C ARG A 503 -9.64 0.69 10.23
N ASP A 504 -10.37 -0.38 9.94
CA ASP A 504 -11.43 -0.84 10.84
C ASP A 504 -10.81 -1.41 12.12
N LEU A 505 -11.37 -1.01 13.25
CA LEU A 505 -10.90 -1.30 14.61
C LEU A 505 -12.10 -1.78 15.43
N THR A 506 -11.93 -2.84 16.21
CA THR A 506 -12.96 -3.38 17.12
C THR A 506 -13.18 -2.48 18.34
N GLN A 507 -12.14 -1.77 18.78
CA GLN A 507 -12.17 -0.82 19.88
C GLN A 507 -11.29 0.40 19.54
N LEU A 508 -11.76 1.58 19.91
CA LEU A 508 -11.06 2.86 19.72
C LEU A 508 -11.56 3.84 20.79
N PRO A 509 -10.70 4.33 21.70
CA PRO A 509 -11.10 5.35 22.67
C PRO A 509 -11.45 6.66 21.96
N VAL A 510 -12.74 7.00 21.94
CA VAL A 510 -13.23 8.31 21.49
C VAL A 510 -13.22 9.27 22.68
N ILE A 511 -12.58 10.43 22.50
CA ILE A 511 -12.28 11.37 23.57
C ILE A 511 -12.99 12.69 23.29
N THR A 512 -13.86 13.08 24.22
CA THR A 512 -14.53 14.39 24.24
C THR A 512 -13.95 15.21 25.38
N SER A 513 -13.34 16.35 25.06
CA SER A 513 -12.81 17.34 26.01
C SER A 513 -12.69 18.67 25.26
N ASN A 514 -12.90 19.79 25.96
CA ASN A 514 -12.82 21.12 25.35
C ASN A 514 -11.37 21.44 24.98
N THR A 515 -10.41 21.10 25.84
CA THR A 515 -8.98 21.34 25.64
C THR A 515 -8.25 20.11 25.10
N ILE A 516 -8.02 20.04 23.78
CA ILE A 516 -7.14 19.01 23.19
C ILE A 516 -5.68 19.35 23.45
N VAL A 517 -5.09 18.70 24.45
CA VAL A 517 -3.73 19.00 24.95
C VAL A 517 -2.66 18.67 23.91
N ARG A 518 -1.90 19.70 23.53
CA ARG A 518 -0.80 19.64 22.56
C ARG A 518 0.42 20.40 23.08
N CYS A 519 1.62 19.99 22.67
CA CYS A 519 2.85 20.71 22.98
C CYS A 519 2.82 22.10 22.34
N ARG A 520 3.16 23.14 23.12
CA ARG A 520 3.10 24.56 22.72
C ARG A 520 4.10 24.97 21.62
N SER A 521 4.87 24.04 21.07
CA SER A 521 5.87 24.32 20.03
C SER A 521 5.73 23.39 18.82
N CYS A 522 6.00 22.08 18.95
CA CYS A 522 5.85 21.14 17.82
C CYS A 522 4.38 20.75 17.52
N ARG A 523 3.43 21.14 18.38
CA ARG A 523 1.99 20.81 18.29
C ARG A 523 1.66 19.30 18.30
N THR A 524 2.61 18.46 18.75
CA THR A 524 2.40 17.04 19.10
C THR A 524 1.31 16.91 20.16
N TYR A 525 0.37 15.99 19.95
CA TYR A 525 -0.69 15.64 20.90
C TYR A 525 -0.11 14.90 22.10
N ILE A 526 -0.65 15.13 23.30
CA ILE A 526 -0.27 14.35 24.48
C ILE A 526 -0.55 12.86 24.24
N ASN A 527 0.32 11.99 24.74
CA ASN A 527 0.43 10.58 24.34
C ASN A 527 1.13 9.76 25.43
N PRO A 528 1.13 8.40 25.38
CA PRO A 528 1.66 7.56 26.46
C PRO A 528 3.16 7.72 26.79
N PHE A 529 3.94 8.34 25.92
CA PHE A 529 5.41 8.42 26.05
C PHE A 529 5.89 9.77 26.58
N VAL A 530 4.99 10.69 26.97
CA VAL A 530 5.37 11.94 27.64
C VAL A 530 5.85 11.67 29.07
N SER A 531 6.75 12.51 29.57
CA SER A 531 7.17 12.47 30.98
C SER A 531 6.52 13.61 31.75
N PHE A 532 5.73 13.28 32.77
CA PHE A 532 5.30 14.24 33.78
C PHE A 532 6.49 14.55 34.69
N ILE A 533 6.87 15.83 34.80
CA ILE A 533 7.93 16.29 35.70
C ILE A 533 7.36 16.47 37.11
N ASP A 534 6.10 16.89 37.18
CA ASP A 534 5.24 16.95 38.35
C ASP A 534 3.78 16.81 37.88
N GLN A 535 2.82 16.83 38.81
CA GLN A 535 1.39 16.68 38.47
C GLN A 535 0.83 17.80 37.57
N ARG A 536 1.52 18.95 37.45
CA ARG A 536 1.08 20.13 36.70
C ARG A 536 1.90 20.41 35.44
N ARG A 537 2.99 19.67 35.15
CA ARG A 537 3.87 19.91 33.98
C ARG A 537 4.35 18.63 33.30
N TRP A 538 4.28 18.62 31.96
CA TRP A 538 4.70 17.52 31.11
C TRP A 538 5.73 17.92 30.06
N LYS A 539 6.76 17.09 29.90
CA LYS A 539 7.82 17.21 28.90
C LYS A 539 7.38 16.49 27.62
N CYS A 540 7.41 17.19 26.49
CA CYS A 540 7.08 16.60 25.20
C CYS A 540 8.17 15.62 24.76
N ASN A 541 7.77 14.39 24.41
CA ASN A 541 8.63 13.32 23.92
C ASN A 541 9.24 13.56 22.53
N LEU A 542 8.72 14.51 21.73
CA LEU A 542 9.22 14.78 20.38
C LEU A 542 10.17 15.98 20.30
N CYS A 543 10.00 17.02 21.14
CA CYS A 543 10.83 18.23 21.11
C CYS A 543 11.38 18.67 22.46
N TYR A 544 11.20 17.86 23.51
CA TYR A 544 11.77 18.00 24.85
C TYR A 544 11.39 19.26 25.65
N ARG A 545 10.60 20.17 25.06
CA ARG A 545 10.06 21.34 25.75
C ARG A 545 9.01 20.94 26.78
N VAL A 546 9.07 21.60 27.93
CA VAL A 546 8.10 21.50 29.03
C VAL A 546 6.87 22.35 28.70
N ASN A 547 5.70 21.82 29.04
CA ASN A 547 4.37 22.40 28.86
C ASN A 547 3.59 22.16 30.15
N ASP A 548 2.64 23.04 30.43
CA ASP A 548 1.77 22.91 31.59
C ASP A 548 0.61 21.93 31.28
N VAL A 549 0.07 21.31 32.33
CA VAL A 549 -1.11 20.44 32.29
C VAL A 549 -2.34 21.33 32.54
N PRO A 550 -3.30 21.44 31.60
CA PRO A 550 -4.53 22.18 31.83
C PRO A 550 -5.36 21.56 32.96
N GLU A 551 -6.06 22.39 33.72
CA GLU A 551 -6.89 21.97 34.86
C GLU A 551 -7.95 20.92 34.47
N GLU A 552 -8.57 21.07 33.29
CA GLU A 552 -9.49 20.07 32.69
C GLU A 552 -8.84 18.69 32.50
N PHE A 553 -7.53 18.65 32.25
CA PHE A 553 -6.76 17.41 32.05
C PHE A 553 -6.38 16.73 33.38
N MET A 554 -6.55 17.40 34.52
CA MET A 554 -6.43 16.75 35.84
C MET A 554 -7.66 15.90 36.18
N TYR A 555 -8.80 16.11 35.51
CA TYR A 555 -9.99 15.26 35.60
C TYR A 555 -9.97 14.16 34.53
N ASN A 556 -10.31 12.93 34.92
CA ASN A 556 -10.43 11.78 34.02
C ASN A 556 -11.92 11.52 33.68
N PRO A 557 -12.35 11.70 32.41
CA PRO A 557 -13.76 11.59 32.04
C PRO A 557 -14.31 10.16 32.12
N LEU A 558 -13.47 9.12 32.06
CA LEU A 558 -13.93 7.72 32.11
C LEU A 558 -14.12 7.24 33.57
N THR A 559 -13.14 7.49 34.43
CA THR A 559 -13.17 7.05 35.85
C THR A 559 -13.85 8.04 36.77
N ARG A 560 -14.11 9.27 36.30
CA ARG A 560 -14.61 10.41 37.10
C ARG A 560 -13.71 10.79 38.29
N SER A 561 -12.44 10.38 38.26
CA SER A 561 -11.44 10.76 39.27
C SER A 561 -10.67 12.02 38.88
N TYR A 562 -10.18 12.76 39.87
CA TYR A 562 -9.40 13.99 39.70
C TYR A 562 -8.00 13.82 40.31
N GLY A 563 -7.00 14.51 39.73
CA GLY A 563 -5.62 14.58 40.22
C GLY A 563 -4.63 13.62 39.56
N GLU A 564 -5.09 12.76 38.63
CA GLU A 564 -4.29 11.68 38.04
C GLU A 564 -4.18 11.81 36.49
N PRO A 565 -3.53 12.87 35.96
CA PRO A 565 -3.47 13.13 34.51
C PRO A 565 -2.78 12.02 33.72
N HIS A 566 -1.91 11.23 34.36
CA HIS A 566 -1.25 10.06 33.76
C HIS A 566 -2.21 8.87 33.52
N LYS A 567 -3.37 8.81 34.18
CA LYS A 567 -4.39 7.76 33.93
C LYS A 567 -5.39 8.13 32.82
N ARG A 568 -5.29 9.33 32.22
CA ARG A 568 -6.22 9.75 31.16
C ARG A 568 -6.09 8.89 29.89
N PRO A 569 -7.17 8.71 29.11
CA PRO A 569 -7.16 7.83 27.93
C PRO A 569 -6.06 8.14 26.90
N GLU A 570 -5.73 9.42 26.72
CA GLU A 570 -4.64 9.91 25.87
C GLU A 570 -3.25 9.41 26.28
N VAL A 571 -3.05 9.14 27.58
CA VAL A 571 -1.78 8.68 28.14
C VAL A 571 -1.76 7.16 28.34
N GLN A 572 -2.93 6.52 28.35
CA GLN A 572 -3.07 5.06 28.48
C GLN A 572 -3.20 4.34 27.13
N ASN A 573 -3.36 5.05 26.00
CA ASN A 573 -3.54 4.46 24.67
C ASN A 573 -2.71 5.20 23.61
N SER A 574 -1.92 4.46 22.82
CA SER A 574 -1.20 5.01 21.65
C SER A 574 -2.11 5.40 20.49
N THR A 575 -3.32 4.82 20.44
CA THR A 575 -4.32 5.00 19.38
C THR A 575 -5.60 5.52 19.99
N VAL A 576 -5.99 6.75 19.64
CA VAL A 576 -7.17 7.45 20.17
C VAL A 576 -7.83 8.30 19.08
N GLU A 577 -9.07 8.73 19.30
CA GLU A 577 -9.79 9.63 18.40
C GLU A 577 -10.49 10.76 19.17
N PHE A 578 -10.08 12.00 18.95
CA PHE A 578 -10.70 13.17 19.57
C PHE A 578 -11.88 13.67 18.74
N ILE A 579 -12.96 14.10 19.40
CA ILE A 579 -13.94 15.03 18.81
C ILE A 579 -13.32 16.43 18.89
N ALA A 580 -13.31 17.17 17.78
CA ALA A 580 -12.58 18.43 17.65
C ALA A 580 -13.48 19.68 17.77
N SER A 581 -12.94 20.72 18.38
CA SER A 581 -13.57 22.05 18.47
C SER A 581 -13.64 22.77 17.12
N SER A 582 -14.34 23.90 17.10
CA SER A 582 -14.38 24.86 15.98
C SER A 582 -12.99 25.29 15.50
N ASP A 583 -11.97 25.28 16.36
CA ASP A 583 -10.58 25.65 16.02
C ASP A 583 -9.93 24.72 14.98
N TYR A 584 -10.59 23.61 14.63
CA TYR A 584 -10.17 22.63 13.64
C TYR A 584 -11.07 22.63 12.38
N MET A 585 -11.92 23.63 12.24
CA MET A 585 -12.90 23.82 11.16
C MET A 585 -12.63 25.16 10.44
N LEU A 586 -12.40 25.15 9.13
CA LEU A 586 -12.30 26.37 8.31
C LEU A 586 -13.68 26.82 7.77
N ARG A 587 -14.65 25.90 7.78
CA ARG A 587 -16.05 26.04 7.40
C ARG A 587 -16.86 25.01 8.20
N PRO A 588 -18.20 25.13 8.30
CA PRO A 588 -19.03 24.08 8.89
C PRO A 588 -18.75 22.71 8.23
N PRO A 589 -18.67 21.60 9.01
CA PRO A 589 -18.31 20.29 8.46
C PRO A 589 -19.26 19.83 7.35
N GLN A 590 -18.70 19.46 6.19
CA GLN A 590 -19.49 19.12 5.01
C GLN A 590 -20.44 17.93 5.26
N PRO A 591 -21.60 17.86 4.58
CA PRO A 591 -22.35 16.61 4.47
C PRO A 591 -21.58 15.59 3.63
N ALA A 592 -21.93 14.31 3.73
CA ALA A 592 -21.44 13.33 2.76
C ALA A 592 -22.08 13.60 1.38
N VAL A 593 -21.27 13.83 0.35
CA VAL A 593 -21.72 14.08 -1.03
C VAL A 593 -21.13 13.03 -1.97
N TYR A 594 -21.98 12.41 -2.79
CA TYR A 594 -21.62 11.34 -3.72
C TYR A 594 -22.07 11.67 -5.15
N LEU A 595 -21.13 11.64 -6.10
CA LEU A 595 -21.43 11.84 -7.52
C LEU A 595 -20.97 10.63 -8.34
N PHE A 596 -21.88 10.03 -9.10
CA PHE A 596 -21.58 8.91 -9.99
C PHE A 596 -21.46 9.40 -11.43
N VAL A 597 -20.33 9.11 -12.09
CA VAL A 597 -20.00 9.60 -13.44
C VAL A 597 -19.70 8.41 -14.33
N LEU A 598 -20.60 8.14 -15.28
CA LEU A 598 -20.76 6.82 -15.90
C LEU A 598 -20.58 6.86 -17.42
N ASP A 599 -19.58 6.14 -17.94
CA ASP A 599 -19.43 5.84 -19.36
C ASP A 599 -20.68 5.05 -19.83
N VAL A 600 -21.40 5.57 -20.82
CA VAL A 600 -22.57 4.93 -21.46
C VAL A 600 -22.41 4.74 -22.97
N SER A 601 -21.16 4.80 -23.44
CA SER A 601 -20.82 4.42 -24.81
C SER A 601 -21.21 2.97 -25.12
N HIS A 602 -21.29 2.60 -26.40
CA HIS A 602 -21.58 1.23 -26.84
C HIS A 602 -20.66 0.19 -26.17
N ASN A 603 -19.40 0.53 -25.90
CA ASN A 603 -18.47 -0.37 -25.20
C ASN A 603 -18.90 -0.62 -23.74
N ALA A 604 -19.36 0.42 -23.05
CA ALA A 604 -19.84 0.37 -21.68
C ALA A 604 -21.16 -0.39 -21.54
N VAL A 605 -22.08 -0.19 -22.49
CA VAL A 605 -23.38 -0.88 -22.55
C VAL A 605 -23.18 -2.38 -22.79
N GLU A 606 -22.36 -2.76 -23.78
CA GLU A 606 -22.04 -4.16 -24.11
C GLU A 606 -21.39 -4.89 -22.91
N ALA A 607 -20.45 -4.23 -22.23
CA ALA A 607 -19.84 -4.75 -21.01
C ALA A 607 -20.89 -5.08 -19.92
N GLY A 608 -21.98 -4.32 -19.86
CA GLY A 608 -23.13 -4.54 -18.97
C GLY A 608 -22.86 -4.23 -17.50
N TYR A 609 -21.88 -3.35 -17.20
CA TYR A 609 -21.54 -3.00 -15.82
C TYR A 609 -22.63 -2.16 -15.14
N LEU A 610 -23.38 -1.36 -15.92
CA LEU A 610 -24.43 -0.46 -15.44
C LEU A 610 -25.48 -1.19 -14.59
N THR A 611 -25.91 -2.38 -15.02
CA THR A 611 -26.87 -3.22 -14.29
C THR A 611 -26.36 -3.59 -12.89
N ILE A 612 -25.08 -3.97 -12.78
CA ILE A 612 -24.47 -4.39 -11.51
C ILE A 612 -24.26 -3.19 -10.59
N LEU A 613 -23.86 -2.04 -11.14
CA LEU A 613 -23.73 -0.81 -10.39
C LEU A 613 -25.09 -0.33 -9.86
N CYS A 614 -26.11 -0.25 -10.72
CA CYS A 614 -27.43 0.23 -10.33
C CYS A 614 -28.09 -0.70 -9.31
N GLN A 615 -28.00 -2.01 -9.50
CA GLN A 615 -28.46 -3.01 -8.53
C GLN A 615 -27.71 -2.89 -7.18
N SER A 616 -26.38 -2.74 -7.20
CA SER A 616 -25.58 -2.58 -5.98
C SER A 616 -25.89 -1.27 -5.25
N LEU A 617 -26.24 -0.20 -5.98
CA LEU A 617 -26.71 1.05 -5.41
C LEU A 617 -28.12 0.90 -4.80
N LEU A 618 -29.08 0.32 -5.52
CA LEU A 618 -30.43 0.04 -5.00
C LEU A 618 -30.40 -0.79 -3.70
N GLU A 619 -29.56 -1.84 -3.66
CA GLU A 619 -29.38 -2.68 -2.48
C GLU A 619 -28.77 -1.94 -1.28
N ASN A 620 -27.96 -0.90 -1.50
CA ASN A 620 -27.11 -0.28 -0.47
C ASN A 620 -27.31 1.23 -0.32
N LEU A 621 -28.37 1.80 -0.90
CA LEU A 621 -28.70 3.24 -0.87
C LEU A 621 -28.84 3.74 0.58
N ASP A 622 -29.62 3.02 1.40
CA ASP A 622 -29.79 3.27 2.84
C ASP A 622 -28.56 2.90 3.70
N LYS A 623 -27.50 2.35 3.07
CA LYS A 623 -26.25 1.94 3.73
C LYS A 623 -25.07 2.84 3.37
N LEU A 624 -25.28 3.88 2.56
CA LEU A 624 -24.27 4.89 2.27
C LEU A 624 -23.91 5.66 3.56
N PRO A 625 -22.62 5.82 3.91
CA PRO A 625 -22.20 6.57 5.10
C PRO A 625 -22.67 8.02 5.05
N GLY A 626 -23.71 8.35 5.80
CA GLY A 626 -24.32 9.67 5.75
C GLY A 626 -25.12 10.06 6.99
N ASP A 627 -25.60 11.31 6.97
CA ASP A 627 -26.63 11.85 7.87
C ASP A 627 -27.80 12.39 7.02
N SER A 628 -28.80 13.04 7.63
CA SER A 628 -29.98 13.53 6.92
C SER A 628 -29.71 14.64 5.90
N ARG A 629 -28.47 15.14 5.81
CA ARG A 629 -28.01 16.14 4.83
C ARG A 629 -27.27 15.51 3.64
N THR A 630 -27.14 14.18 3.59
CA THR A 630 -26.35 13.49 2.55
C THR A 630 -26.93 13.75 1.16
N ARG A 631 -26.06 14.17 0.24
CA ARG A 631 -26.43 14.47 -1.15
C ARG A 631 -25.89 13.43 -2.12
N ILE A 632 -26.66 13.16 -3.17
CA ILE A 632 -26.27 12.27 -4.27
C ILE A 632 -26.58 12.92 -5.62
N GLY A 633 -25.77 12.63 -6.63
CA GLY A 633 -26.00 13.04 -8.00
C GLY A 633 -25.48 12.01 -9.00
N PHE A 634 -25.96 12.11 -10.24
CA PHE A 634 -25.67 11.19 -11.33
C PHE A 634 -25.36 11.96 -12.61
N MET A 635 -24.37 11.45 -13.35
CA MET A 635 -24.01 11.88 -14.69
C MET A 635 -23.71 10.65 -15.55
N THR A 636 -24.15 10.65 -16.80
CA THR A 636 -23.68 9.70 -17.82
C THR A 636 -23.00 10.48 -18.95
N PHE A 637 -22.12 9.83 -19.71
CA PHE A 637 -21.43 10.48 -20.83
C PHE A 637 -21.05 9.50 -21.95
N ASP A 638 -21.02 10.02 -23.18
CA ASP A 638 -20.65 9.31 -24.40
C ASP A 638 -19.90 10.25 -25.37
N SER A 639 -20.51 10.70 -26.47
CA SER A 639 -20.05 11.88 -27.21
C SER A 639 -20.47 13.19 -26.53
N THR A 640 -21.50 13.16 -25.68
CA THR A 640 -22.01 14.32 -24.92
C THR A 640 -22.02 14.06 -23.41
N ILE A 641 -22.41 15.07 -22.62
CA ILE A 641 -22.54 14.97 -21.16
C ILE A 641 -24.02 15.01 -20.78
N HIS A 642 -24.45 14.05 -19.97
CA HIS A 642 -25.81 13.97 -19.46
C HIS A 642 -25.83 14.21 -17.95
N PHE A 643 -26.66 15.15 -17.52
CA PHE A 643 -26.99 15.39 -16.12
C PHE A 643 -28.41 14.91 -15.83
N TYR A 644 -28.70 14.52 -14.59
CA TYR A 644 -30.04 14.14 -14.16
C TYR A 644 -30.55 15.09 -13.08
N ASN A 645 -31.57 15.88 -13.40
CA ASN A 645 -32.34 16.64 -12.41
C ASN A 645 -33.26 15.67 -11.65
N LEU A 646 -33.11 15.67 -10.33
CA LEU A 646 -33.79 14.78 -9.38
C LEU A 646 -34.45 15.58 -8.24
N GLN A 647 -34.68 16.89 -8.42
CA GLN A 647 -35.20 17.77 -7.37
C GLN A 647 -36.56 17.28 -6.80
N GLU A 648 -36.81 17.58 -5.53
CA GLU A 648 -38.10 17.28 -4.90
C GLU A 648 -39.26 17.91 -5.67
N GLY A 649 -40.40 17.22 -5.71
CA GLY A 649 -41.61 17.64 -6.43
C GLY A 649 -41.66 17.26 -7.92
N LEU A 650 -40.59 16.68 -8.49
CA LEU A 650 -40.69 15.98 -9.77
C LEU A 650 -41.42 14.65 -9.62
N SER A 651 -42.16 14.24 -10.65
CA SER A 651 -42.81 12.92 -10.74
C SER A 651 -41.98 11.85 -11.47
N GLN A 652 -40.88 12.26 -12.11
CA GLN A 652 -39.91 11.40 -12.80
C GLN A 652 -38.57 12.16 -12.97
N PRO A 653 -37.43 11.46 -13.04
CA PRO A 653 -36.14 12.07 -13.38
C PRO A 653 -36.16 12.83 -14.71
N GLN A 654 -35.44 13.95 -14.78
CA GLN A 654 -35.28 14.72 -16.03
C GLN A 654 -33.81 14.68 -16.49
N MET A 655 -33.57 14.13 -17.68
CA MET A 655 -32.26 14.08 -18.32
C MET A 655 -31.97 15.40 -19.06
N LEU A 656 -30.83 16.02 -18.78
CA LEU A 656 -30.38 17.28 -19.35
C LEU A 656 -29.07 17.04 -20.11
N ILE A 657 -29.11 17.20 -21.44
CA ILE A 657 -27.98 16.91 -22.33
C ILE A 657 -27.20 18.21 -22.62
N VAL A 658 -25.88 18.17 -22.44
CA VAL A 658 -24.95 19.23 -22.80
C VAL A 658 -24.00 18.69 -23.86
N SER A 659 -24.16 19.17 -25.09
CA SER A 659 -23.34 18.79 -26.25
C SER A 659 -22.10 19.68 -26.46
N ASP A 660 -22.04 20.83 -25.79
CA ASP A 660 -20.80 21.63 -25.73
C ASP A 660 -19.86 21.01 -24.70
N ILE A 661 -18.82 20.35 -25.20
CA ILE A 661 -17.80 19.67 -24.41
C ILE A 661 -16.52 20.51 -24.24
N ASP A 662 -16.47 21.71 -24.83
CA ASP A 662 -15.31 22.60 -24.79
C ASP A 662 -15.48 23.72 -23.75
N ASP A 663 -16.68 24.32 -23.61
CA ASP A 663 -17.09 25.04 -22.37
C ASP A 663 -18.27 24.36 -21.66
N VAL A 664 -17.93 23.29 -20.95
CA VAL A 664 -18.85 22.48 -20.16
C VAL A 664 -19.52 23.29 -19.05
N PHE A 665 -20.77 23.73 -19.26
CA PHE A 665 -21.58 24.42 -18.24
C PHE A 665 -22.46 23.47 -17.42
N LEU A 666 -22.96 23.95 -16.28
CA LEU A 666 -23.92 23.23 -15.44
C LEU A 666 -25.33 23.80 -15.69
N PRO A 667 -26.32 23.00 -16.13
CA PRO A 667 -27.64 23.53 -16.50
C PRO A 667 -28.49 23.97 -15.30
N THR A 668 -28.42 23.26 -14.16
CA THR A 668 -29.27 23.49 -12.97
C THR A 668 -28.56 23.08 -11.66
N PRO A 669 -27.46 23.76 -11.25
CA PRO A 669 -26.53 23.27 -10.21
C PRO A 669 -27.17 22.71 -8.93
N ASP A 670 -28.16 23.39 -8.37
CA ASP A 670 -28.81 23.01 -7.11
C ASP A 670 -29.63 21.71 -7.23
N SER A 671 -30.19 21.45 -8.41
CA SER A 671 -31.09 20.31 -8.71
C SER A 671 -30.38 19.02 -9.12
N LEU A 672 -29.04 19.04 -9.23
CA LEU A 672 -28.22 17.91 -9.72
C LEU A 672 -27.52 17.11 -8.61
N LEU A 673 -27.29 17.74 -7.45
CA LEU A 673 -26.86 17.09 -6.22
C LEU A 673 -28.01 17.20 -5.21
N VAL A 674 -28.86 16.18 -5.12
CA VAL A 674 -30.11 16.24 -4.34
C VAL A 674 -29.98 15.50 -3.01
N ASN A 675 -30.82 15.80 -2.02
CA ASN A 675 -30.82 15.06 -0.76
C ASN A 675 -31.25 13.61 -1.02
N LEU A 676 -30.45 12.67 -0.51
CA LEU A 676 -30.65 11.22 -0.62
C LEU A 676 -31.98 10.75 -0.01
N TYR A 677 -32.49 11.45 1.01
CA TYR A 677 -33.74 11.12 1.69
C TYR A 677 -34.97 11.72 0.99
N GLU A 678 -34.92 13.00 0.63
CA GLU A 678 -36.05 13.73 0.00
C GLU A 678 -36.33 13.18 -1.42
N SER A 679 -35.29 13.01 -2.24
CA SER A 679 -35.42 12.53 -3.63
C SER A 679 -35.36 11.00 -3.77
N LYS A 680 -35.52 10.23 -2.68
CA LYS A 680 -35.18 8.80 -2.62
C LYS A 680 -35.84 7.94 -3.70
N GLU A 681 -37.12 8.17 -3.99
CA GLU A 681 -37.84 7.38 -4.99
C GLU A 681 -37.46 7.78 -6.43
N LEU A 682 -37.26 9.09 -6.71
CA LEU A 682 -36.70 9.55 -8.00
C LEU A 682 -35.32 8.96 -8.28
N ILE A 683 -34.48 8.80 -7.25
CA ILE A 683 -33.17 8.15 -7.35
C ILE A 683 -33.33 6.66 -7.69
N LYS A 684 -34.27 5.94 -7.08
CA LYS A 684 -34.58 4.55 -7.44
C LYS A 684 -35.09 4.44 -8.88
N ASP A 685 -35.99 5.31 -9.30
CA ASP A 685 -36.56 5.32 -10.64
C ASP A 685 -35.47 5.53 -11.70
N LEU A 686 -34.54 6.44 -11.46
CA LEU A 686 -33.35 6.62 -12.31
C LEU A 686 -32.49 5.35 -12.34
N LEU A 687 -32.18 4.74 -11.19
CA LEU A 687 -31.35 3.53 -11.11
C LEU A 687 -32.01 2.31 -11.80
N ASN A 688 -33.34 2.21 -11.77
CA ASN A 688 -34.09 1.19 -12.51
C ASN A 688 -34.10 1.45 -14.03
N ALA A 689 -34.13 2.72 -14.45
CA ALA A 689 -34.15 3.11 -15.85
C ALA A 689 -32.78 3.03 -16.54
N LEU A 690 -31.70 3.44 -15.85
CA LEU A 690 -30.35 3.62 -16.41
C LEU A 690 -29.82 2.42 -17.23
N PRO A 691 -29.93 1.14 -16.79
CA PRO A 691 -29.44 -0.01 -17.57
C PRO A 691 -30.18 -0.23 -18.89
N ASN A 692 -31.42 0.25 -19.00
CA ASN A 692 -32.31 0.09 -20.16
C ASN A 692 -32.32 1.32 -21.09
N MET A 693 -31.86 2.46 -20.59
CA MET A 693 -31.88 3.76 -21.29
C MET A 693 -30.95 3.79 -22.52
N PHE A 694 -29.88 2.99 -22.51
CA PHE A 694 -28.80 3.04 -23.51
C PHE A 694 -28.62 1.73 -24.30
N THR A 695 -29.48 0.72 -24.13
CA THR A 695 -29.28 -0.66 -24.63
C THR A 695 -28.97 -0.79 -26.13
N ASN A 696 -29.45 0.13 -26.95
CA ASN A 696 -29.20 0.16 -28.41
C ASN A 696 -28.44 1.42 -28.86
N THR A 697 -27.60 2.00 -27.99
CA THR A 697 -26.79 3.18 -28.33
C THR A 697 -25.85 2.90 -29.50
N ARG A 698 -25.63 3.93 -30.33
CA ARG A 698 -24.65 3.92 -31.43
C ARG A 698 -23.42 4.76 -31.12
N GLU A 699 -23.42 5.46 -29.99
CA GLU A 699 -22.32 6.34 -29.58
C GLU A 699 -21.12 5.50 -29.16
N THR A 700 -20.05 5.56 -29.94
CA THR A 700 -18.78 4.87 -29.66
C THR A 700 -17.79 5.76 -28.91
N HIS A 701 -18.05 7.07 -28.83
CA HIS A 701 -17.18 8.03 -28.16
C HIS A 701 -17.34 8.03 -26.63
N SER A 702 -16.32 8.55 -25.94
CA SER A 702 -16.26 8.68 -24.48
C SER A 702 -15.53 9.98 -24.11
N ALA A 703 -16.29 11.05 -23.89
CA ALA A 703 -15.84 12.39 -23.50
C ALA A 703 -15.53 12.52 -21.99
N LEU A 704 -14.69 11.63 -21.47
CA LEU A 704 -14.40 11.53 -20.02
C LEU A 704 -13.85 12.83 -19.43
N GLY A 705 -12.92 13.51 -20.10
CA GLY A 705 -12.33 14.75 -19.56
C GLY A 705 -13.33 15.89 -19.38
N PRO A 706 -14.14 16.22 -20.40
CA PRO A 706 -15.29 17.11 -20.26
C PRO A 706 -16.25 16.70 -19.14
N ALA A 707 -16.62 15.42 -19.05
CA ALA A 707 -17.47 14.91 -17.97
C ALA A 707 -16.83 15.09 -16.57
N LEU A 708 -15.51 14.94 -16.45
CA LEU A 708 -14.76 15.21 -15.22
C LEU A 708 -14.67 16.71 -14.90
N GLN A 709 -14.61 17.59 -15.90
CA GLN A 709 -14.65 19.04 -15.71
C GLN A 709 -16.03 19.49 -15.23
N ALA A 710 -17.12 18.93 -15.76
CA ALA A 710 -18.47 19.08 -15.21
C ALA A 710 -18.54 18.60 -13.75
N ALA A 711 -18.05 17.38 -13.47
CA ALA A 711 -18.07 16.81 -12.12
C ALA A 711 -17.28 17.67 -11.11
N PHE A 712 -16.14 18.24 -11.52
CA PHE A 712 -15.39 19.20 -10.71
C PHE A 712 -16.19 20.50 -10.48
N LYS A 713 -16.72 21.13 -11.54
CA LYS A 713 -17.57 22.35 -11.42
C LYS A 713 -18.75 22.10 -10.45
N LEU A 714 -19.39 20.92 -10.53
CA LEU A 714 -20.55 20.55 -9.70
C LEU A 714 -20.20 20.25 -8.24
N MET A 715 -19.09 19.57 -7.97
CA MET A 715 -18.66 19.21 -6.61
C MET A 715 -17.94 20.35 -5.88
N SER A 716 -17.41 21.34 -6.60
CA SER A 716 -16.61 22.46 -6.07
C SER A 716 -17.18 23.15 -4.81
N PRO A 717 -18.50 23.43 -4.68
CA PRO A 717 -19.04 24.13 -3.50
C PRO A 717 -18.94 23.32 -2.18
N THR A 718 -19.09 21.99 -2.24
CA THR A 718 -19.12 21.13 -1.05
C THR A 718 -17.86 20.31 -0.85
N GLY A 719 -17.16 19.90 -1.91
CA GLY A 719 -16.33 18.72 -1.90
C GLY A 719 -17.18 17.43 -1.87
N GLY A 720 -16.52 16.28 -1.68
CA GLY A 720 -17.18 14.97 -1.61
C GLY A 720 -16.42 13.90 -2.39
N ARG A 721 -17.14 12.85 -2.83
CA ARG A 721 -16.56 11.71 -3.56
C ARG A 721 -17.20 11.53 -4.93
N VAL A 722 -16.37 11.60 -5.98
CA VAL A 722 -16.74 11.24 -7.35
C VAL A 722 -16.36 9.78 -7.62
N SER A 723 -17.30 9.01 -8.15
CA SER A 723 -17.13 7.60 -8.52
C SER A 723 -17.22 7.48 -10.04
N VAL A 724 -16.08 7.30 -10.70
CA VAL A 724 -15.94 7.27 -12.16
C VAL A 724 -15.96 5.83 -12.67
N PHE A 725 -16.81 5.52 -13.63
CA PHE A 725 -16.84 4.24 -14.32
C PHE A 725 -16.51 4.42 -15.79
N GLN A 726 -15.46 3.75 -16.24
CA GLN A 726 -14.87 3.89 -17.58
C GLN A 726 -14.58 2.50 -18.16
N THR A 727 -14.95 2.23 -19.42
CA THR A 727 -14.69 0.91 -20.03
C THR A 727 -13.73 0.94 -21.21
N GLN A 728 -13.44 2.12 -21.76
CA GLN A 728 -12.49 2.28 -22.87
C GLN A 728 -11.54 3.47 -22.71
N LEU A 729 -10.68 3.67 -23.70
CA LEU A 729 -9.71 4.77 -23.77
C LEU A 729 -10.44 6.08 -24.16
N PRO A 730 -10.36 7.18 -23.37
CA PRO A 730 -11.07 8.43 -23.67
C PRO A 730 -10.75 9.01 -25.04
N SER A 731 -11.79 9.23 -25.84
CA SER A 731 -11.67 9.38 -27.30
C SER A 731 -12.13 10.73 -27.85
N LEU A 732 -12.62 11.64 -26.99
CA LEU A 732 -13.20 12.91 -27.39
C LEU A 732 -12.99 14.00 -26.32
N GLY A 733 -12.86 15.26 -26.75
CA GLY A 733 -12.74 16.43 -25.88
C GLY A 733 -11.40 16.56 -25.15
N ALA A 734 -11.34 17.49 -24.19
CA ALA A 734 -10.16 17.72 -23.37
C ALA A 734 -9.69 16.44 -22.66
N GLY A 735 -8.36 16.23 -22.58
CA GLY A 735 -7.81 15.04 -21.92
C GLY A 735 -8.04 13.71 -22.65
N LEU A 736 -8.49 13.71 -23.92
CA LEU A 736 -8.46 12.51 -24.77
C LEU A 736 -7.06 11.89 -24.80
N LEU A 737 -6.99 10.57 -24.99
CA LEU A 737 -5.75 9.81 -24.99
C LEU A 737 -5.53 9.13 -26.34
N GLN A 738 -4.35 8.52 -26.51
CA GLN A 738 -3.97 7.80 -27.73
C GLN A 738 -3.52 6.38 -27.39
N SER A 739 -3.77 5.41 -28.29
CA SER A 739 -3.40 4.01 -28.09
C SER A 739 -1.89 3.76 -28.27
N ARG A 740 -1.11 4.25 -27.31
CA ARG A 740 0.37 4.26 -27.31
C ARG A 740 1.04 2.97 -26.83
N GLU A 741 0.32 1.95 -26.35
CA GLU A 741 0.94 0.65 -26.05
C GLU A 741 1.36 -0.06 -27.35
N ASP A 742 2.65 -0.36 -27.53
CA ASP A 742 3.13 -1.28 -28.57
C ASP A 742 3.04 -2.74 -28.07
N PRO A 743 2.16 -3.59 -28.65
CA PRO A 743 2.03 -4.99 -28.24
C PRO A 743 3.32 -5.81 -28.35
N ASN A 744 4.22 -5.44 -29.27
CA ASN A 744 5.47 -6.16 -29.52
C ASN A 744 6.52 -5.92 -28.42
N GLN A 745 6.40 -4.81 -27.68
CA GLN A 745 7.33 -4.46 -26.61
C GLN A 745 6.89 -4.96 -25.22
N ARG A 746 5.75 -5.66 -25.10
CA ARG A 746 5.21 -6.18 -23.82
C ARG A 746 6.14 -7.14 -23.07
N SER A 747 7.09 -7.77 -23.75
CA SER A 747 8.14 -8.65 -23.19
C SER A 747 9.51 -7.98 -23.06
N SER A 748 9.65 -6.70 -23.46
CA SER A 748 10.92 -5.96 -23.49
C SER A 748 11.68 -6.02 -22.16
N THR A 749 12.94 -6.47 -22.23
CA THR A 749 13.87 -6.49 -21.09
C THR A 749 14.63 -5.16 -20.93
N LYS A 750 14.64 -4.28 -21.93
CA LYS A 750 15.47 -3.07 -21.96
C LYS A 750 14.77 -1.82 -21.44
N VAL A 751 13.59 -1.51 -21.98
CA VAL A 751 12.79 -0.33 -21.64
C VAL A 751 11.31 -0.68 -21.69
N VAL A 752 10.52 -0.21 -20.72
CA VAL A 752 9.06 -0.20 -20.79
C VAL A 752 8.62 1.20 -21.18
N GLN A 753 8.15 1.37 -22.41
CA GLN A 753 7.69 2.66 -22.91
C GLN A 753 6.36 3.08 -22.24
N HIS A 754 6.10 4.38 -22.26
CA HIS A 754 4.80 4.97 -21.90
C HIS A 754 4.30 4.70 -20.46
N LEU A 755 5.21 4.35 -19.54
CA LEU A 755 4.90 4.10 -18.12
C LEU A 755 4.47 5.36 -17.35
N GLY A 756 4.92 6.54 -17.80
CA GLY A 756 4.42 7.85 -17.32
C GLY A 756 3.16 8.30 -18.08
N PRO A 757 2.33 9.18 -17.49
CA PRO A 757 1.11 9.70 -18.13
C PRO A 757 1.40 10.42 -19.45
N ALA A 758 0.46 10.37 -20.40
CA ALA A 758 0.56 11.04 -21.71
C ALA A 758 0.32 12.56 -21.63
N THR A 759 -0.49 12.99 -20.65
CA THR A 759 -0.91 14.37 -20.44
C THR A 759 -0.98 14.65 -18.93
N ASP A 760 -0.75 15.90 -18.53
CA ASP A 760 -0.93 16.36 -17.17
C ASP A 760 -2.39 16.62 -16.79
N PHE A 761 -3.33 16.63 -17.76
CA PHE A 761 -4.76 16.92 -17.56
C PHE A 761 -5.37 16.23 -16.32
N TYR A 762 -5.23 14.89 -16.24
CA TYR A 762 -5.78 14.10 -15.13
C TYR A 762 -5.08 14.36 -13.79
N LYS A 763 -3.82 14.82 -13.81
CA LYS A 763 -3.10 15.26 -12.61
C LYS A 763 -3.53 16.66 -12.18
N LYS A 764 -3.66 17.60 -13.11
CA LYS A 764 -4.12 18.97 -12.86
C LYS A 764 -5.53 18.97 -12.25
N LEU A 765 -6.48 18.31 -12.92
CA LEU A 765 -7.83 18.06 -12.41
C LEU A 765 -7.83 17.50 -10.98
N ALA A 766 -7.00 16.50 -10.69
CA ALA A 766 -6.92 15.89 -9.36
C ALA A 766 -6.38 16.85 -8.28
N LEU A 767 -5.48 17.76 -8.63
CA LEU A 767 -4.99 18.82 -7.74
C LEU A 767 -6.07 19.88 -7.50
N ASP A 768 -6.82 20.26 -8.53
CA ASP A 768 -7.95 21.20 -8.44
C ASP A 768 -9.07 20.61 -7.55
N CYS A 769 -9.44 19.34 -7.78
CA CYS A 769 -10.34 18.56 -6.93
C CYS A 769 -9.84 18.47 -5.47
N SER A 770 -8.55 18.20 -5.25
CA SER A 770 -7.92 18.20 -3.92
C SER A 770 -7.82 19.60 -3.28
N GLY A 771 -7.98 20.65 -4.08
CA GLY A 771 -8.29 22.02 -3.64
C GLY A 771 -9.64 22.07 -2.95
N GLN A 772 -10.70 21.67 -3.66
CA GLN A 772 -12.09 21.77 -3.21
C GLN A 772 -12.60 20.59 -2.36
N GLN A 773 -11.69 19.76 -1.85
CA GLN A 773 -12.02 18.60 -1.00
C GLN A 773 -12.87 17.54 -1.72
N THR A 774 -12.65 17.39 -3.04
CA THR A 774 -13.24 16.35 -3.89
C THR A 774 -12.23 15.23 -4.15
N ALA A 775 -12.56 13.98 -3.83
CA ALA A 775 -11.80 12.81 -4.25
C ALA A 775 -12.40 12.18 -5.52
N VAL A 776 -11.56 11.57 -6.36
CA VAL A 776 -12.00 10.90 -7.60
C VAL A 776 -11.55 9.43 -7.58
N ASP A 777 -12.49 8.52 -7.35
CA ASP A 777 -12.27 7.08 -7.39
C ASP A 777 -12.53 6.55 -8.82
N LEU A 778 -11.59 5.79 -9.38
CA LEU A 778 -11.68 5.23 -10.72
C LEU A 778 -12.01 3.73 -10.70
N PHE A 779 -13.07 3.33 -11.40
CA PHE A 779 -13.39 1.95 -11.79
C PHE A 779 -13.14 1.80 -13.29
N LEU A 780 -12.03 1.15 -13.66
CA LEU A 780 -11.68 0.85 -15.05
C LEU A 780 -12.04 -0.61 -15.38
N LEU A 781 -12.96 -0.81 -16.32
CA LEU A 781 -13.52 -2.13 -16.67
C LEU A 781 -13.16 -2.56 -18.11
N SER A 782 -11.96 -2.20 -18.57
CA SER A 782 -11.59 -2.30 -19.99
C SER A 782 -11.14 -3.69 -20.46
N SER A 783 -11.53 -4.04 -21.69
CA SER A 783 -11.06 -5.24 -22.39
C SER A 783 -9.78 -5.02 -23.20
N GLN A 784 -9.57 -3.78 -23.66
CA GLN A 784 -8.40 -3.31 -24.40
C GLN A 784 -7.55 -2.34 -23.56
N TYR A 785 -6.43 -1.91 -24.12
CA TYR A 785 -5.60 -0.84 -23.54
C TYR A 785 -6.44 0.44 -23.34
N SER A 786 -6.31 1.07 -22.18
CA SER A 786 -7.04 2.31 -21.84
C SER A 786 -6.16 3.36 -21.14
N ASP A 787 -4.85 3.16 -21.18
CA ASP A 787 -3.83 4.06 -20.63
C ASP A 787 -4.03 4.44 -19.16
N LEU A 788 -4.05 3.41 -18.31
CA LEU A 788 -4.16 3.57 -16.86
C LEU A 788 -3.03 4.43 -16.26
N ALA A 789 -1.88 4.57 -16.94
CA ALA A 789 -0.82 5.49 -16.51
C ALA A 789 -1.30 6.95 -16.47
N SER A 790 -2.09 7.35 -17.46
CA SER A 790 -2.76 8.66 -17.51
C SER A 790 -3.97 8.70 -16.57
N LEU A 791 -4.91 7.76 -16.71
CA LEU A 791 -6.19 7.80 -15.97
C LEU A 791 -6.00 7.73 -14.45
N ALA A 792 -5.06 6.89 -13.97
CA ALA A 792 -4.82 6.75 -12.53
C ALA A 792 -4.36 8.05 -11.84
N CYS A 793 -3.91 9.06 -12.58
CA CYS A 793 -3.59 10.37 -12.02
C CYS A 793 -4.81 11.05 -11.36
N MET A 794 -6.04 10.81 -11.87
CA MET A 794 -7.26 11.40 -11.30
C MET A 794 -7.44 11.02 -9.81
N SER A 795 -7.09 9.78 -9.46
CA SER A 795 -7.19 9.24 -8.10
C SER A 795 -5.93 9.45 -7.28
N LYS A 796 -4.74 9.29 -7.89
CA LYS A 796 -3.44 9.41 -7.21
C LYS A 796 -3.26 10.74 -6.48
N TYR A 797 -3.66 11.87 -7.09
CA TYR A 797 -3.44 13.20 -6.49
C TYR A 797 -4.68 13.74 -5.75
N SER A 798 -5.84 13.08 -5.84
CA SER A 798 -7.07 13.43 -5.11
C SER A 798 -7.33 12.57 -3.86
N ALA A 799 -6.42 11.65 -3.52
CA ALA A 799 -6.59 10.62 -2.48
C ALA A 799 -7.70 9.58 -2.75
N GLY A 800 -8.08 9.41 -4.02
CA GLY A 800 -9.01 8.38 -4.47
C GLY A 800 -8.39 6.99 -4.60
N CYS A 801 -9.25 6.03 -4.92
CA CYS A 801 -8.99 4.61 -5.14
C CYS A 801 -8.94 4.29 -6.63
N ILE A 802 -8.29 3.18 -7.00
CA ILE A 802 -8.24 2.68 -8.37
C ILE A 802 -8.63 1.20 -8.34
N TYR A 803 -9.70 0.86 -9.03
CA TYR A 803 -10.19 -0.51 -9.21
C TYR A 803 -10.08 -0.89 -10.69
N TYR A 804 -9.55 -2.09 -10.97
CA TYR A 804 -9.36 -2.59 -12.33
C TYR A 804 -10.02 -3.97 -12.52
N TYR A 805 -10.76 -4.12 -13.61
CA TYR A 805 -11.49 -5.33 -14.00
C TYR A 805 -11.14 -5.66 -15.47
N PRO A 806 -9.96 -6.25 -15.73
CA PRO A 806 -9.50 -6.53 -17.08
C PRO A 806 -10.45 -7.50 -17.80
N SER A 807 -10.86 -7.14 -19.01
CA SER A 807 -11.84 -7.89 -19.82
C SER A 807 -13.13 -8.20 -19.06
N PHE A 808 -13.63 -7.23 -18.30
CA PHE A 808 -14.96 -7.29 -17.70
C PHE A 808 -16.04 -7.48 -18.77
N HIS A 809 -16.98 -8.38 -18.50
CA HIS A 809 -18.21 -8.53 -19.26
C HIS A 809 -19.21 -9.32 -18.41
N HIS A 810 -20.43 -8.82 -18.22
CA HIS A 810 -21.43 -9.45 -17.36
C HIS A 810 -21.69 -10.94 -17.71
N THR A 811 -22.00 -11.24 -18.98
CA THR A 811 -22.24 -12.62 -19.47
C THR A 811 -20.96 -13.41 -19.78
N HIS A 812 -19.96 -12.83 -20.45
CA HIS A 812 -18.77 -13.58 -20.90
C HIS A 812 -17.66 -13.71 -19.84
N ASN A 813 -17.68 -12.90 -18.77
CA ASN A 813 -16.72 -12.95 -17.67
C ASN A 813 -17.41 -12.70 -16.31
N PRO A 814 -18.36 -13.59 -15.90
CA PRO A 814 -19.17 -13.39 -14.70
C PRO A 814 -18.33 -13.37 -13.40
N SER A 815 -17.10 -13.87 -13.41
CA SER A 815 -16.20 -13.74 -12.25
C SER A 815 -15.77 -12.30 -11.98
N GLN A 816 -15.63 -11.46 -13.02
CA GLN A 816 -15.38 -10.02 -12.81
C GLN A 816 -16.67 -9.27 -12.43
N ALA A 817 -17.85 -9.75 -12.86
CA ALA A 817 -19.15 -9.24 -12.44
C ALA A 817 -19.40 -9.46 -10.93
N GLU A 818 -19.22 -10.70 -10.44
CA GLU A 818 -19.33 -11.04 -9.02
C GLU A 818 -18.30 -10.27 -8.18
N LYS A 819 -17.06 -10.14 -8.69
CA LYS A 819 -16.01 -9.33 -8.07
C LYS A 819 -16.43 -7.87 -7.92
N LEU A 820 -16.93 -7.25 -8.99
CA LEU A 820 -17.41 -5.87 -8.98
C LEU A 820 -18.54 -5.69 -7.96
N GLN A 821 -19.53 -6.59 -7.92
CA GLN A 821 -20.64 -6.51 -6.95
C GLN A 821 -20.13 -6.52 -5.50
N LYS A 822 -19.12 -7.34 -5.19
CA LYS A 822 -18.51 -7.45 -3.85
C LYS A 822 -17.63 -6.25 -3.50
N ASP A 823 -16.80 -5.80 -4.44
CA ASP A 823 -15.98 -4.59 -4.28
C ASP A 823 -16.86 -3.34 -4.10
N LEU A 824 -17.96 -3.21 -4.87
CA LEU A 824 -18.96 -2.15 -4.72
C LEU A 824 -19.64 -2.21 -3.36
N LYS A 825 -20.06 -3.39 -2.89
CA LYS A 825 -20.65 -3.54 -1.55
C LYS A 825 -19.71 -3.02 -0.44
N ARG A 826 -18.41 -3.32 -0.50
CA ARG A 826 -17.41 -2.71 0.41
C ARG A 826 -17.30 -1.20 0.17
N TYR A 827 -17.10 -0.77 -1.08
CA TYR A 827 -16.83 0.62 -1.46
C TYR A 827 -17.96 1.59 -1.07
N LEU A 828 -19.22 1.14 -1.17
CA LEU A 828 -20.41 1.91 -0.85
C LEU A 828 -20.71 1.95 0.66
N THR A 829 -20.42 0.87 1.41
CA THR A 829 -20.83 0.75 2.83
C THR A 829 -19.71 0.93 3.86
N ARG A 830 -18.43 0.86 3.46
CA ARG A 830 -17.29 1.14 4.34
C ARG A 830 -17.35 2.58 4.87
N LYS A 831 -16.90 2.80 6.11
CA LYS A 831 -16.78 4.16 6.67
C LYS A 831 -15.90 5.06 5.78
N ILE A 832 -16.08 6.37 5.86
CA ILE A 832 -15.31 7.34 5.08
C ILE A 832 -15.10 8.62 5.91
N GLY A 833 -13.96 9.27 5.71
CA GLY A 833 -13.72 10.65 6.16
C GLY A 833 -13.59 11.59 4.97
N PHE A 834 -14.11 12.81 5.11
CA PHE A 834 -14.06 13.88 4.12
C PHE A 834 -13.12 15.00 4.59
N GLU A 835 -12.66 15.85 3.64
CA GLU A 835 -11.89 17.07 3.89
C GLU A 835 -10.76 16.87 4.92
N ALA A 836 -10.02 15.78 4.72
CA ALA A 836 -9.08 15.25 5.69
C ALA A 836 -7.64 15.74 5.43
N VAL A 837 -6.87 15.85 6.50
CA VAL A 837 -5.43 16.11 6.44
C VAL A 837 -4.71 15.20 7.41
N MET A 838 -3.60 14.61 6.95
CA MET A 838 -2.74 13.76 7.76
C MET A 838 -1.38 14.41 7.92
N ARG A 839 -0.91 14.55 9.17
CA ARG A 839 0.42 15.05 9.50
C ARG A 839 1.18 14.03 10.33
N ILE A 840 2.40 13.69 9.90
CA ILE A 840 3.29 12.79 10.66
C ILE A 840 4.37 13.63 11.33
N ARG A 841 4.41 13.60 12.66
CA ARG A 841 5.47 14.21 13.46
C ARG A 841 6.47 13.15 13.90
N CYS A 842 7.73 13.53 14.01
CA CYS A 842 8.80 12.70 14.55
C CYS A 842 9.54 13.46 15.66
N THR A 843 10.49 12.77 16.29
CA THR A 843 11.33 13.33 17.34
C THR A 843 12.48 14.14 16.74
N LYS A 844 12.92 15.23 17.40
CA LYS A 844 13.98 16.12 16.89
C LYS A 844 15.22 15.31 16.45
N GLY A 845 15.71 15.64 15.26
CA GLY A 845 16.80 14.93 14.58
C GLY A 845 16.34 13.92 13.53
N LEU A 846 15.08 13.48 13.57
CA LEU A 846 14.44 12.76 12.47
C LEU A 846 13.66 13.72 11.56
N SER A 847 13.49 13.35 10.30
CA SER A 847 12.77 14.13 9.29
C SER A 847 12.05 13.25 8.26
N MET A 848 11.08 13.83 7.56
CA MET A 848 10.22 13.15 6.57
C MET A 848 10.77 13.46 5.16
N HIS A 849 11.22 12.44 4.43
CA HIS A 849 11.93 12.62 3.15
C HIS A 849 11.01 12.43 1.93
N THR A 850 10.34 11.29 1.82
CA THR A 850 9.48 10.95 0.67
C THR A 850 8.22 10.23 1.14
N PHE A 851 7.04 10.69 0.75
CA PHE A 851 5.79 9.97 0.98
C PHE A 851 5.40 9.11 -0.23
N HIS A 852 4.75 7.97 0.04
CA HIS A 852 4.20 7.09 -0.98
C HIS A 852 2.76 6.72 -0.58
N GLY A 853 1.82 6.89 -1.51
CA GLY A 853 0.37 6.87 -1.25
C GLY A 853 -0.39 7.53 -2.41
N ASN A 854 -1.72 7.62 -2.26
CA ASN A 854 -2.56 8.54 -3.05
C ASN A 854 -2.93 9.73 -2.16
N PHE A 855 -2.49 10.94 -2.51
CA PHE A 855 -2.67 12.19 -1.75
C PHE A 855 -2.20 13.40 -2.56
N PHE A 856 -2.44 14.62 -2.05
CA PHE A 856 -1.70 15.82 -2.45
C PHE A 856 -0.83 16.33 -1.29
N VAL A 857 0.48 16.49 -1.52
CA VAL A 857 1.42 17.05 -0.52
C VAL A 857 1.23 18.56 -0.40
N ARG A 858 1.00 19.06 0.82
CA ARG A 858 0.83 20.51 1.10
C ARG A 858 2.04 21.13 1.82
N SER A 859 2.75 20.35 2.63
CA SER A 859 4.08 20.67 3.18
C SER A 859 4.88 19.39 3.36
N THR A 860 6.17 19.50 3.70
CA THR A 860 7.11 18.38 3.93
C THR A 860 6.65 17.35 4.98
N ASP A 861 5.60 17.65 5.74
CA ASP A 861 5.01 16.74 6.73
C ASP A 861 3.46 16.62 6.64
N LEU A 862 2.80 17.32 5.70
CA LEU A 862 1.34 17.43 5.61
C LEU A 862 0.79 16.90 4.28
N LEU A 863 -0.09 15.90 4.37
CA LEU A 863 -0.85 15.34 3.27
C LEU A 863 -2.29 15.83 3.30
N SER A 864 -2.76 16.33 2.15
CA SER A 864 -4.16 16.63 1.84
C SER A 864 -4.83 15.36 1.32
N LEU A 865 -5.95 14.99 1.94
CA LEU A 865 -6.71 13.77 1.70
C LEU A 865 -8.18 14.16 1.53
N ALA A 866 -8.59 14.52 0.30
CA ALA A 866 -9.96 14.99 0.05
C ALA A 866 -11.02 14.00 0.56
N ASN A 867 -10.73 12.70 0.39
CA ASN A 867 -11.26 11.65 1.25
C ASN A 867 -10.14 10.83 1.90
N ILE A 868 -10.49 10.18 3.02
CA ILE A 868 -9.75 9.06 3.60
C ILE A 868 -10.70 7.87 3.75
N ASN A 869 -10.27 6.70 3.28
CA ASN A 869 -11.02 5.44 3.34
C ASN A 869 -10.27 4.41 4.20
N PRO A 870 -10.95 3.43 4.81
CA PRO A 870 -10.38 2.50 5.77
C PRO A 870 -9.46 1.44 5.17
N ASP A 871 -9.25 1.47 3.85
CA ASP A 871 -8.56 0.45 3.09
C ASP A 871 -7.21 0.95 2.54
N ALA A 872 -6.96 2.26 2.57
CA ALA A 872 -5.73 2.88 2.09
C ALA A 872 -4.55 2.72 3.08
N GLY A 873 -3.48 2.11 2.59
CA GLY A 873 -2.15 2.14 3.21
C GLY A 873 -1.29 3.27 2.64
N PHE A 874 -0.35 3.75 3.46
CA PHE A 874 0.65 4.76 3.08
C PHE A 874 2.03 4.36 3.61
N ALA A 875 3.09 4.86 2.98
CA ALA A 875 4.46 4.73 3.44
C ALA A 875 5.19 6.08 3.42
N VAL A 876 6.23 6.23 4.24
CA VAL A 876 7.12 7.40 4.22
C VAL A 876 8.56 6.99 4.49
N GLN A 877 9.49 7.42 3.63
CA GLN A 877 10.93 7.34 3.86
C GLN A 877 11.37 8.46 4.81
N LEU A 878 12.30 8.16 5.72
CA LEU A 878 12.84 9.10 6.71
C LEU A 878 14.33 9.38 6.49
N SER A 879 14.80 10.49 7.04
CA SER A 879 16.22 10.84 7.21
C SER A 879 16.53 11.15 8.69
N ILE A 880 17.82 11.08 9.05
CA ILE A 880 18.36 11.55 10.31
C ILE A 880 19.18 12.81 10.01
N GLU A 881 18.66 13.98 10.36
CA GLU A 881 19.29 15.29 10.13
C GLU A 881 20.16 15.73 11.32
N GLU A 882 19.78 15.38 12.54
CA GLU A 882 20.60 15.56 13.75
C GLU A 882 20.81 14.23 14.47
N SER A 883 21.96 14.06 15.12
CA SER A 883 22.26 12.82 15.85
C SER A 883 21.41 12.66 17.10
N LEU A 884 20.89 11.46 17.31
CA LEU A 884 19.99 11.11 18.42
C LEU A 884 20.76 10.76 19.70
N THR A 885 21.76 11.57 20.06
CA THR A 885 22.64 11.35 21.22
C THR A 885 21.93 11.54 22.55
N ASP A 886 20.99 12.48 22.59
CA ASP A 886 20.44 13.02 23.83
C ASP A 886 19.28 12.18 24.41
N THR A 887 18.90 11.10 23.71
CA THR A 887 17.75 10.25 24.04
C THR A 887 17.91 8.81 23.57
N SER A 888 17.65 7.86 24.46
CA SER A 888 17.59 6.42 24.16
C SER A 888 16.29 5.96 23.48
N LEU A 889 15.30 6.84 23.32
CA LEU A 889 13.99 6.58 22.71
C LEU A 889 13.65 7.68 21.71
N VAL A 890 13.02 7.30 20.61
CA VAL A 890 12.31 8.23 19.71
C VAL A 890 10.85 7.83 19.57
N CYS A 891 10.03 8.81 19.18
CA CYS A 891 8.61 8.64 18.94
C CYS A 891 8.19 9.27 17.61
N PHE A 892 7.25 8.59 16.94
CA PHE A 892 6.55 9.04 15.75
C PHE A 892 5.06 9.19 16.07
N GLN A 893 4.42 10.25 15.59
CA GLN A 893 3.00 10.50 15.82
C GLN A 893 2.30 10.92 14.54
N THR A 894 1.44 10.04 14.03
CA THR A 894 0.52 10.33 12.92
C THR A 894 -0.77 10.91 13.49
N ALA A 895 -1.20 12.06 12.97
CA ALA A 895 -2.49 12.67 13.31
C ALA A 895 -3.30 12.93 12.03
N LEU A 896 -4.47 12.29 11.94
CA LEU A 896 -5.44 12.38 10.86
C LEU A 896 -6.64 13.20 11.35
N LEU A 897 -6.73 14.45 10.93
CA LEU A 897 -7.89 15.32 11.10
C LEU A 897 -8.85 15.09 9.92
N TYR A 898 -10.13 14.82 10.17
CA TYR A 898 -11.12 14.55 9.13
C TYR A 898 -12.54 14.95 9.56
N THR A 899 -13.46 15.08 8.60
CA THR A 899 -14.90 15.20 8.85
C THR A 899 -15.55 13.84 8.66
N SER A 900 -16.26 13.36 9.67
CA SER A 900 -16.99 12.09 9.61
C SER A 900 -18.22 12.19 8.71
N SER A 901 -18.75 11.05 8.26
CA SER A 901 -20.03 10.97 7.56
C SER A 901 -21.27 11.38 8.38
N LYS A 902 -21.08 11.81 9.64
CA LYS A 902 -22.13 12.36 10.52
C LYS A 902 -21.92 13.85 10.83
N GLY A 903 -21.08 14.55 10.07
CA GLY A 903 -20.81 15.98 10.23
C GLY A 903 -19.94 16.35 11.44
N GLU A 904 -19.33 15.39 12.13
CA GLU A 904 -18.40 15.68 13.23
C GLU A 904 -16.97 15.85 12.70
N ARG A 905 -16.27 16.91 13.14
CA ARG A 905 -14.83 17.03 12.95
C ARG A 905 -14.10 16.17 13.99
N ARG A 906 -13.26 15.22 13.55
CA ARG A 906 -12.54 14.28 14.42
C ARG A 906 -11.05 14.24 14.12
N ILE A 907 -10.24 13.89 15.12
CA ILE A 907 -8.78 13.74 15.00
C ILE A 907 -8.38 12.36 15.51
N ARG A 908 -8.02 11.45 14.61
CA ARG A 908 -7.43 10.16 14.98
C ARG A 908 -5.91 10.32 15.14
N VAL A 909 -5.37 9.83 16.25
CA VAL A 909 -3.93 9.90 16.56
C VAL A 909 -3.38 8.50 16.78
N HIS A 910 -2.22 8.21 16.18
CA HIS A 910 -1.41 7.01 16.40
C HIS A 910 0.00 7.42 16.81
N THR A 911 0.48 6.96 17.97
CA THR A 911 1.83 7.25 18.47
C THR A 911 2.65 5.96 18.64
N LEU A 912 3.75 5.86 17.92
CA LEU A 912 4.70 4.73 17.94
C LEU A 912 6.00 5.16 18.62
N CYS A 913 6.44 4.42 19.65
CA CYS A 913 7.74 4.62 20.31
C CYS A 913 8.72 3.49 19.92
N LEU A 914 9.99 3.83 19.71
CA LEU A 914 11.08 2.92 19.33
C LEU A 914 12.38 3.27 20.07
N PRO A 915 13.20 2.29 20.47
CA PRO A 915 14.55 2.54 21.01
C PRO A 915 15.54 3.07 19.96
N VAL A 916 16.54 3.83 20.44
CA VAL A 916 17.69 4.30 19.67
C VAL A 916 18.91 3.43 19.97
N VAL A 917 19.69 3.08 18.95
CA VAL A 917 20.86 2.18 19.07
C VAL A 917 22.08 2.72 18.33
N SER A 918 23.27 2.45 18.87
CA SER A 918 24.57 2.92 18.35
C SER A 918 25.41 1.83 17.69
N SER A 919 25.06 0.55 17.85
CA SER A 919 25.75 -0.56 17.18
C SER A 919 25.03 -0.99 15.90
N LEU A 920 25.80 -1.47 14.91
CA LEU A 920 25.25 -1.98 13.66
C LEU A 920 24.54 -3.34 13.86
N ALA A 921 24.98 -4.14 14.84
CA ALA A 921 24.31 -5.38 15.20
C ALA A 921 22.88 -5.12 15.69
N ASP A 922 22.67 -4.12 16.55
CA ASP A 922 21.34 -3.81 17.07
C ASP A 922 20.36 -3.32 15.99
N VAL A 923 20.86 -2.62 14.96
CA VAL A 923 20.04 -2.22 13.80
C VAL A 923 19.53 -3.46 13.05
N TYR A 924 20.40 -4.44 12.77
CA TYR A 924 19.99 -5.71 12.18
C TYR A 924 19.12 -6.57 13.11
N ALA A 925 19.27 -6.45 14.42
CA ALA A 925 18.44 -7.16 15.39
C ALA A 925 16.96 -6.70 15.37
N GLY A 926 16.70 -5.47 14.91
CA GLY A 926 15.39 -4.80 14.97
C GLY A 926 14.70 -4.54 13.63
N VAL A 927 15.19 -5.06 12.50
CA VAL A 927 14.56 -4.81 11.18
C VAL A 927 13.26 -5.60 10.97
N ASP A 928 12.19 -4.91 10.56
CA ASP A 928 10.98 -5.54 9.98
C ASP A 928 11.21 -5.74 8.48
N VAL A 929 11.52 -6.99 8.11
CA VAL A 929 11.80 -7.38 6.72
C VAL A 929 10.60 -7.17 5.78
N GLN A 930 9.35 -7.29 6.26
CA GLN A 930 8.17 -7.06 5.43
C GLN A 930 7.94 -5.55 5.23
N ALA A 931 8.15 -4.74 6.26
CA ALA A 931 8.12 -3.29 6.16
C ALA A 931 9.20 -2.77 5.20
N ALA A 932 10.43 -3.28 5.31
CA ALA A 932 11.53 -2.92 4.42
C ALA A 932 11.21 -3.26 2.95
N ILE A 933 10.66 -4.45 2.68
CA ILE A 933 10.23 -4.87 1.34
C ILE A 933 9.10 -3.98 0.79
N CYS A 934 8.09 -3.65 1.60
CA CYS A 934 6.99 -2.80 1.15
C CYS A 934 7.43 -1.35 0.87
N LEU A 935 8.40 -0.83 1.64
CA LEU A 935 9.02 0.48 1.37
C LEU A 935 9.88 0.44 0.10
N LEU A 936 10.72 -0.58 -0.07
CA LEU A 936 11.53 -0.78 -1.28
C LEU A 936 10.67 -0.94 -2.54
N ALA A 937 9.53 -1.64 -2.45
CA ALA A 937 8.56 -1.73 -3.54
C ALA A 937 8.02 -0.35 -3.94
N ASN A 938 7.71 0.50 -2.95
CA ASN A 938 7.26 1.88 -3.20
C ASN A 938 8.36 2.73 -3.86
N MET A 939 9.60 2.65 -3.36
CA MET A 939 10.77 3.31 -3.96
C MET A 939 11.06 2.81 -5.38
N ALA A 940 10.86 1.52 -5.65
CA ALA A 940 11.06 0.91 -6.96
C ALA A 940 9.96 1.32 -7.97
N VAL A 941 8.70 1.51 -7.55
CA VAL A 941 7.67 2.12 -8.41
C VAL A 941 8.11 3.52 -8.84
N ASP A 942 8.50 4.36 -7.88
CA ASP A 942 8.87 5.74 -8.16
C ASP A 942 10.13 5.81 -9.06
N ARG A 943 11.14 4.97 -8.81
CA ARG A 943 12.33 4.82 -9.66
C ARG A 943 12.01 4.31 -11.07
N SER A 944 11.04 3.41 -11.22
CA SER A 944 10.64 2.87 -12.53
C SER A 944 10.05 3.96 -13.43
N VAL A 945 9.35 4.94 -12.85
CA VAL A 945 8.73 6.06 -13.55
C VAL A 945 9.69 7.25 -13.72
N SER A 946 10.57 7.49 -12.75
CA SER A 946 11.49 8.64 -12.76
C SER A 946 12.85 8.39 -13.45
N SER A 947 13.16 7.14 -13.81
CA SER A 947 14.44 6.73 -14.39
C SER A 947 14.20 5.61 -15.40
N SER A 948 14.31 4.35 -14.99
CA SER A 948 13.93 3.20 -15.80
C SER A 948 13.57 1.99 -14.94
N LEU A 949 12.94 0.99 -15.56
CA LEU A 949 12.69 -0.29 -14.92
C LEU A 949 13.99 -1.06 -14.60
N SER A 950 15.09 -0.85 -15.34
CA SER A 950 16.38 -1.46 -14.97
C SER A 950 16.87 -0.87 -13.65
N ASP A 951 16.97 0.46 -13.56
CA ASP A 951 17.47 1.15 -12.35
C ASP A 951 16.67 0.80 -11.09
N ALA A 952 15.37 0.50 -11.25
CA ALA A 952 14.52 0.02 -10.17
C ALA A 952 14.85 -1.43 -9.76
N ARG A 953 15.04 -2.34 -10.72
CA ARG A 953 15.44 -3.74 -10.47
C ARG A 953 16.84 -3.82 -9.89
N ASP A 954 17.79 -3.08 -10.46
CA ASP A 954 19.19 -3.06 -10.06
C ASP A 954 19.33 -2.46 -8.64
N ALA A 955 18.57 -1.40 -8.31
CA ALA A 955 18.49 -0.89 -6.94
C ALA A 955 17.91 -1.90 -5.93
N LEU A 956 16.94 -2.73 -6.33
CA LEU A 956 16.39 -3.81 -5.49
C LEU A 956 17.42 -4.92 -5.23
N VAL A 957 18.19 -5.34 -6.24
CA VAL A 957 19.29 -6.31 -6.06
C VAL A 957 20.38 -5.71 -5.17
N ASN A 958 20.78 -4.46 -5.43
CA ASN A 958 21.81 -3.78 -4.65
C ASN A 958 21.41 -3.60 -3.17
N ALA A 959 20.13 -3.40 -2.85
CA ALA A 959 19.67 -3.37 -1.47
C ALA A 959 19.96 -4.68 -0.70
N VAL A 960 19.91 -5.84 -1.37
CA VAL A 960 20.30 -7.13 -0.78
C VAL A 960 21.81 -7.27 -0.67
N VAL A 961 22.55 -6.96 -1.74
CA VAL A 961 24.01 -7.03 -1.79
C VAL A 961 24.64 -6.14 -0.73
N ASP A 962 24.26 -4.87 -0.66
CA ASP A 962 24.81 -3.88 0.26
C ASP A 962 24.51 -4.23 1.72
N SER A 963 23.27 -4.64 2.05
CA SER A 963 22.88 -4.93 3.44
C SER A 963 23.46 -6.23 3.98
N LEU A 964 23.58 -7.28 3.15
CA LEU A 964 24.26 -8.52 3.55
C LEU A 964 25.78 -8.38 3.58
N SER A 965 26.38 -7.58 2.69
CA SER A 965 27.80 -7.21 2.76
C SER A 965 28.12 -6.42 4.05
N ALA A 966 27.31 -5.40 4.35
CA ALA A 966 27.45 -4.61 5.58
C ALA A 966 27.24 -5.46 6.85
N TYR A 967 26.29 -6.41 6.86
CA TYR A 967 26.15 -7.39 7.94
C TYR A 967 27.39 -8.30 8.05
N GLY A 968 27.89 -8.83 6.93
CA GLY A 968 29.10 -9.66 6.90
C GLY A 968 30.31 -8.99 7.56
N SER A 969 30.47 -7.68 7.36
CA SER A 969 31.52 -6.88 8.02
C SER A 969 31.45 -6.85 9.57
N THR A 970 30.33 -7.28 10.16
CA THR A 970 30.15 -7.37 11.63
C THR A 970 30.40 -8.77 12.19
N VAL A 971 30.41 -9.81 11.37
CA VAL A 971 30.50 -11.21 11.82
C VAL A 971 31.86 -11.81 11.45
N SER A 972 32.86 -11.49 12.26
CA SER A 972 34.21 -12.07 12.14
C SER A 972 34.17 -13.61 12.25
N ASN A 973 35.05 -14.28 11.50
CA ASN A 973 35.32 -15.73 11.52
C ASN A 973 34.37 -16.67 10.75
N LEU A 974 33.55 -16.19 9.81
CA LEU A 974 32.82 -17.07 8.87
C LEU A 974 33.54 -17.24 7.54
N GLN A 975 33.42 -18.43 6.93
CA GLN A 975 34.07 -18.74 5.65
C GLN A 975 33.43 -17.96 4.50
N HIS A 976 34.26 -17.31 3.67
CA HIS A 976 33.85 -16.55 2.47
C HIS A 976 33.14 -17.39 1.37
N SER A 977 32.97 -18.70 1.59
CA SER A 977 32.29 -19.65 0.70
C SER A 977 30.76 -19.67 0.82
N ALA A 978 30.18 -18.99 1.81
CA ALA A 978 28.74 -19.04 2.11
C ALA A 978 28.08 -17.65 2.21
N LEU A 979 26.82 -17.54 1.77
CA LEU A 979 26.02 -16.31 1.94
C LEU A 979 25.32 -16.32 3.31
N ILE A 980 25.80 -15.50 4.24
CA ILE A 980 25.30 -15.43 5.62
C ILE A 980 24.38 -14.21 5.79
N ALA A 981 23.23 -14.43 6.42
CA ALA A 981 22.30 -13.37 6.85
C ALA A 981 21.99 -13.49 8.36
N PRO A 982 21.55 -12.40 9.03
CA PRO A 982 20.93 -12.49 10.35
C PRO A 982 19.53 -13.10 10.24
N GLY A 983 19.06 -13.73 11.32
CA GLY A 983 17.73 -14.35 11.39
C GLY A 983 16.58 -13.41 10.99
N SER A 984 16.71 -12.11 11.26
CA SER A 984 15.76 -11.05 10.86
C SER A 984 15.66 -10.83 9.35
N LEU A 985 16.75 -11.01 8.59
CA LEU A 985 16.81 -10.82 7.14
C LEU A 985 16.78 -12.14 6.35
N LYS A 986 16.54 -13.29 6.98
CA LYS A 986 16.55 -14.61 6.30
C LYS A 986 15.59 -14.72 5.11
N LEU A 987 14.53 -13.91 5.09
CA LEU A 987 13.54 -13.84 4.00
C LEU A 987 13.80 -12.69 3.02
N PHE A 988 14.79 -11.83 3.28
CA PHE A 988 14.99 -10.59 2.51
C PHE A 988 15.36 -10.86 1.05
N PRO A 989 16.30 -11.77 0.71
CA PRO A 989 16.58 -12.10 -0.69
C PRO A 989 15.39 -12.80 -1.39
N LEU A 990 14.64 -13.64 -0.65
CA LEU A 990 13.46 -14.33 -1.18
C LEU A 990 12.36 -13.34 -1.57
N TYR A 991 12.07 -12.37 -0.70
CA TYR A 991 11.08 -11.34 -0.97
C TYR A 991 11.53 -10.32 -2.03
N VAL A 992 12.83 -10.02 -2.15
CA VAL A 992 13.34 -9.23 -3.28
C VAL A 992 13.22 -10.00 -4.61
N LEU A 993 13.53 -11.30 -4.65
CA LEU A 993 13.31 -12.11 -5.85
C LEU A 993 11.82 -12.18 -6.24
N ALA A 994 10.94 -12.35 -5.26
CA ALA A 994 9.49 -12.31 -5.47
C ALA A 994 9.05 -10.96 -6.07
N LEU A 995 9.57 -9.85 -5.55
CA LEU A 995 9.33 -8.50 -6.07
C LEU A 995 9.85 -8.31 -7.50
N LEU A 996 11.04 -8.84 -7.82
CA LEU A 996 11.63 -8.81 -9.17
C LEU A 996 10.86 -9.67 -10.21
N LYS A 997 10.02 -10.61 -9.75
CA LYS A 997 9.09 -11.42 -10.59
C LYS A 997 7.65 -10.89 -10.58
N GLN A 998 7.32 -9.92 -9.73
CA GLN A 998 6.00 -9.30 -9.60
C GLN A 998 5.61 -8.53 -10.89
N LYS A 999 4.32 -8.49 -11.26
CA LYS A 999 3.81 -7.85 -12.49
C LYS A 999 4.34 -6.42 -12.73
N ALA A 1000 4.54 -5.62 -11.67
CA ALA A 1000 5.11 -4.28 -11.77
C ALA A 1000 6.54 -4.28 -12.34
N PHE A 1001 7.40 -5.19 -11.88
CA PHE A 1001 8.85 -5.13 -12.12
C PHE A 1001 9.42 -6.23 -13.03
N ARG A 1002 8.63 -7.25 -13.37
CA ARG A 1002 9.08 -8.37 -14.21
C ARG A 1002 9.41 -7.96 -15.65
N THR A 1003 10.34 -8.68 -16.25
CA THR A 1003 10.87 -8.51 -17.62
C THR A 1003 10.86 -9.84 -18.35
N GLY A 1004 10.92 -9.85 -19.68
CA GLY A 1004 10.88 -11.07 -20.51
C GLY A 1004 9.49 -11.69 -20.65
N THR A 1005 8.77 -11.89 -19.54
CA THR A 1005 7.36 -12.33 -19.60
C THR A 1005 6.46 -11.21 -20.12
N SER A 1006 5.71 -11.48 -21.19
CA SER A 1006 4.73 -10.55 -21.76
C SER A 1006 3.78 -10.02 -20.69
N THR A 1007 3.65 -8.69 -20.61
CA THR A 1007 2.86 -7.99 -19.60
C THR A 1007 2.20 -6.76 -20.24
N ARG A 1008 0.86 -6.68 -20.21
CA ARG A 1008 0.12 -5.49 -20.66
C ARG A 1008 0.54 -4.26 -19.84
N LEU A 1009 0.56 -3.09 -20.46
CA LEU A 1009 0.94 -1.85 -19.78
C LEU A 1009 -0.01 -1.51 -18.62
N ASP A 1010 -1.33 -1.64 -18.82
CA ASP A 1010 -2.32 -1.38 -17.77
C ASP A 1010 -2.22 -2.37 -16.59
N ASP A 1011 -1.96 -3.66 -16.85
CA ASP A 1011 -1.65 -4.67 -15.81
C ASP A 1011 -0.45 -4.26 -14.94
N ARG A 1012 0.62 -3.75 -15.58
CA ARG A 1012 1.85 -3.31 -14.90
C ARG A 1012 1.58 -2.06 -14.08
N VAL A 1013 0.89 -1.06 -14.65
CA VAL A 1013 0.52 0.18 -13.95
C VAL A 1013 -0.43 -0.11 -12.79
N TYR A 1014 -1.39 -1.02 -12.94
CA TYR A 1014 -2.28 -1.41 -11.84
C TYR A 1014 -1.50 -2.07 -10.69
N ALA A 1015 -0.56 -2.96 -10.99
CA ALA A 1015 0.33 -3.53 -9.99
C ALA A 1015 1.15 -2.45 -9.25
N MET A 1016 1.66 -1.43 -9.96
CA MET A 1016 2.32 -0.27 -9.35
C MET A 1016 1.35 0.58 -8.49
N CYS A 1017 0.11 0.76 -8.91
CA CYS A 1017 -0.91 1.48 -8.13
C CYS A 1017 -1.26 0.74 -6.83
N GLN A 1018 -1.34 -0.60 -6.88
CA GLN A 1018 -1.54 -1.45 -5.70
C GLN A 1018 -0.35 -1.34 -4.73
N ILE A 1019 0.89 -1.38 -5.21
CA ILE A 1019 2.09 -1.16 -4.36
C ILE A 1019 2.04 0.19 -3.64
N LYS A 1020 1.58 1.26 -4.32
CA LYS A 1020 1.48 2.61 -3.76
C LYS A 1020 0.35 2.79 -2.74
N SER A 1021 -0.61 1.87 -2.62
CA SER A 1021 -1.85 2.11 -1.84
C SER A 1021 -2.33 0.97 -0.95
N GLN A 1022 -1.80 -0.25 -1.09
CA GLN A 1022 -2.21 -1.39 -0.28
C GLN A 1022 -1.52 -1.42 1.10
N PRO A 1023 -2.25 -1.67 2.20
CA PRO A 1023 -1.66 -1.98 3.50
C PRO A 1023 -0.74 -3.20 3.42
N LEU A 1024 0.35 -3.21 4.22
CA LEU A 1024 1.38 -4.25 4.19
C LEU A 1024 0.84 -5.68 4.22
N VAL A 1025 -0.16 -5.96 5.06
CA VAL A 1025 -0.76 -7.30 5.23
C VAL A 1025 -1.46 -7.81 3.95
N HIS A 1026 -1.86 -6.91 3.06
CA HIS A 1026 -2.42 -7.24 1.74
C HIS A 1026 -1.33 -7.20 0.66
N LEU A 1027 -0.46 -6.18 0.70
CA LEU A 1027 0.65 -6.03 -0.25
C LEU A 1027 1.64 -7.20 -0.22
N MET A 1028 1.99 -7.72 0.96
CA MET A 1028 2.88 -8.87 1.07
C MET A 1028 2.36 -10.11 0.33
N LYS A 1029 1.04 -10.36 0.34
CA LYS A 1029 0.42 -11.46 -0.44
C LYS A 1029 0.46 -11.23 -1.95
N MET A 1030 0.53 -9.98 -2.40
CA MET A 1030 0.70 -9.61 -3.81
C MET A 1030 2.16 -9.60 -4.28
N ILE A 1031 3.12 -9.63 -3.35
CA ILE A 1031 4.56 -9.76 -3.62
C ILE A 1031 4.97 -11.24 -3.54
N HIS A 1032 4.66 -11.90 -2.43
CA HIS A 1032 4.91 -13.31 -2.16
C HIS A 1032 3.58 -13.98 -1.74
N PRO A 1033 2.87 -14.63 -2.68
CA PRO A 1033 1.67 -15.40 -2.38
C PRO A 1033 1.83 -16.42 -1.25
N ASN A 1034 0.72 -16.79 -0.61
CA ASN A 1034 0.68 -17.88 0.36
C ASN A 1034 0.18 -19.16 -0.35
N LEU A 1035 1.00 -20.21 -0.37
CA LEU A 1035 0.63 -21.52 -0.93
C LEU A 1035 0.28 -22.50 0.20
N TYR A 1036 -0.81 -23.26 0.03
CA TYR A 1036 -1.31 -24.24 0.99
C TYR A 1036 -1.70 -25.54 0.26
N ARG A 1037 -1.52 -26.70 0.90
CA ARG A 1037 -2.11 -27.96 0.43
C ARG A 1037 -3.51 -28.10 1.03
N ILE A 1038 -4.51 -28.47 0.21
CA ILE A 1038 -5.92 -28.51 0.60
C ILE A 1038 -6.63 -29.86 0.37
N ASP A 1039 -6.01 -30.84 -0.30
CA ASP A 1039 -6.59 -32.20 -0.41
C ASP A 1039 -6.63 -32.98 0.92
N ARG A 1040 -5.97 -32.47 1.97
CA ARG A 1040 -5.86 -33.12 3.30
C ARG A 1040 -6.00 -32.11 4.43
N LEU A 1041 -7.07 -31.33 4.42
CA LEU A 1041 -7.41 -30.42 5.53
C LEU A 1041 -7.91 -31.22 6.74
N THR A 1042 -7.31 -30.96 7.90
CA THR A 1042 -7.64 -31.57 9.20
C THR A 1042 -8.07 -30.51 10.21
N ASP A 1043 -8.64 -30.96 11.33
CA ASP A 1043 -9.00 -30.07 12.45
C ASP A 1043 -7.81 -29.86 13.43
N GLU A 1044 -6.69 -30.56 13.22
CA GLU A 1044 -5.47 -30.40 14.01
C GLU A 1044 -4.87 -29.00 13.80
N GLY A 1045 -4.86 -28.19 14.87
CA GLY A 1045 -4.45 -26.78 14.78
C GLY A 1045 -5.50 -25.86 14.14
N ALA A 1046 -6.71 -26.35 13.84
CA ALA A 1046 -7.80 -25.51 13.38
C ALA A 1046 -8.26 -24.51 14.47
N ILE A 1047 -8.67 -23.33 14.03
CA ILE A 1047 -9.18 -22.26 14.90
C ILE A 1047 -10.71 -22.20 14.83
N HIS A 1048 -11.34 -21.78 15.92
CA HIS A 1048 -12.78 -21.57 15.97
C HIS A 1048 -13.08 -20.08 15.76
N VAL A 1049 -13.83 -19.74 14.71
CA VAL A 1049 -14.15 -18.36 14.32
C VAL A 1049 -15.61 -18.30 13.89
N ASN A 1050 -16.40 -17.41 14.50
CA ASN A 1050 -17.84 -17.26 14.23
C ASN A 1050 -18.59 -18.62 14.27
N ASP A 1051 -18.32 -19.39 15.32
CA ASP A 1051 -18.86 -20.75 15.58
C ASP A 1051 -18.57 -21.80 14.50
N ARG A 1052 -17.60 -21.54 13.61
CA ARG A 1052 -17.10 -22.49 12.59
C ARG A 1052 -15.68 -22.94 12.89
N VAL A 1053 -15.40 -24.21 12.59
CA VAL A 1053 -14.03 -24.76 12.57
C VAL A 1053 -13.35 -24.32 11.27
N VAL A 1054 -12.18 -23.69 11.39
CA VAL A 1054 -11.38 -23.19 10.27
C VAL A 1054 -10.01 -23.89 10.29
N PRO A 1055 -9.74 -24.84 9.37
CA PRO A 1055 -8.43 -25.46 9.22
C PRO A 1055 -7.30 -24.44 9.06
N GLN A 1056 -6.11 -24.75 9.58
CA GLN A 1056 -4.91 -23.92 9.44
C GLN A 1056 -3.77 -24.70 8.76
N PRO A 1057 -3.89 -25.03 7.45
CA PRO A 1057 -2.85 -25.72 6.71
C PRO A 1057 -1.54 -24.90 6.69
N PRO A 1058 -0.37 -25.54 6.82
CA PRO A 1058 0.91 -24.84 6.88
C PRO A 1058 1.32 -24.29 5.51
N LEU A 1059 1.91 -23.08 5.54
CA LEU A 1059 2.48 -22.42 4.37
C LEU A 1059 3.53 -23.30 3.67
N GLN A 1060 3.45 -23.35 2.35
CA GLN A 1060 4.42 -23.99 1.47
C GLN A 1060 5.27 -22.94 0.75
N LYS A 1061 6.53 -23.31 0.48
CA LYS A 1061 7.46 -22.53 -0.35
C LYS A 1061 6.94 -22.42 -1.79
N LEU A 1062 7.21 -21.32 -2.47
CA LEU A 1062 6.67 -21.00 -3.80
C LEU A 1062 7.47 -21.66 -4.93
N SER A 1063 7.42 -23.00 -4.95
CA SER A 1063 8.17 -23.85 -5.86
C SER A 1063 7.38 -25.10 -6.23
N ALA A 1064 7.48 -25.53 -7.50
CA ALA A 1064 6.89 -26.75 -8.02
C ALA A 1064 7.36 -28.02 -7.29
N GLU A 1065 8.51 -27.99 -6.60
CA GLU A 1065 8.95 -29.07 -5.70
C GLU A 1065 7.92 -29.42 -4.60
N LYS A 1066 7.01 -28.52 -4.26
CA LYS A 1066 5.93 -28.78 -3.28
C LYS A 1066 4.64 -29.31 -3.91
N LEU A 1067 4.47 -29.20 -5.22
CA LEU A 1067 3.24 -29.55 -5.94
C LEU A 1067 3.20 -31.06 -6.24
N THR A 1068 2.85 -31.86 -5.24
CA THR A 1068 2.63 -33.30 -5.43
C THR A 1068 1.54 -33.52 -6.47
N ARG A 1069 1.79 -34.34 -7.49
CA ARG A 1069 0.84 -34.62 -8.59
C ARG A 1069 -0.48 -35.25 -8.13
N GLU A 1070 -0.49 -35.78 -6.91
CA GLU A 1070 -1.60 -36.40 -6.19
C GLU A 1070 -2.40 -35.43 -5.29
N GLY A 1071 -2.03 -34.15 -5.25
CA GLY A 1071 -2.63 -33.16 -4.36
C GLY A 1071 -3.40 -32.04 -5.05
N ALA A 1072 -4.14 -31.30 -4.23
CA ALA A 1072 -4.80 -30.05 -4.58
C ALA A 1072 -4.22 -28.93 -3.72
N PHE A 1073 -3.91 -27.79 -4.34
CA PHE A 1073 -3.17 -26.70 -3.70
C PHE A 1073 -3.85 -25.36 -3.91
N LEU A 1074 -4.13 -24.65 -2.81
CA LEU A 1074 -4.63 -23.27 -2.87
C LEU A 1074 -3.46 -22.29 -2.80
N MET A 1075 -3.40 -21.37 -3.76
CA MET A 1075 -2.51 -20.22 -3.71
C MET A 1075 -3.32 -18.93 -3.54
N ASP A 1076 -2.92 -18.15 -2.55
CA ASP A 1076 -3.50 -16.86 -2.19
C ASP A 1076 -2.53 -15.74 -2.60
N CYS A 1077 -2.83 -15.09 -3.72
CA CYS A 1077 -2.04 -13.98 -4.28
C CYS A 1077 -2.56 -12.59 -3.84
N GLY A 1078 -3.30 -12.51 -2.73
CA GLY A 1078 -3.86 -11.25 -2.21
C GLY A 1078 -5.13 -10.80 -2.94
N SER A 1079 -5.04 -10.54 -4.25
CA SER A 1079 -6.15 -10.06 -5.10
C SER A 1079 -6.83 -11.14 -5.95
N VAL A 1080 -6.33 -12.38 -5.91
CA VAL A 1080 -6.85 -13.55 -6.64
C VAL A 1080 -6.46 -14.82 -5.88
N PHE A 1081 -7.30 -15.84 -5.97
CA PHE A 1081 -7.03 -17.20 -5.53
C PHE A 1081 -6.91 -18.14 -6.73
N TYR A 1082 -5.97 -19.07 -6.66
CA TYR A 1082 -5.93 -20.23 -7.54
C TYR A 1082 -6.06 -21.50 -6.72
N ILE A 1083 -6.79 -22.49 -7.22
CA ILE A 1083 -6.72 -23.88 -6.76
C ILE A 1083 -6.12 -24.69 -7.91
N TRP A 1084 -4.88 -25.15 -7.76
CA TRP A 1084 -4.24 -26.06 -8.71
C TRP A 1084 -4.59 -27.51 -8.36
N ILE A 1085 -5.02 -28.27 -9.38
CA ILE A 1085 -5.35 -29.69 -9.27
C ILE A 1085 -4.32 -30.49 -10.07
N GLY A 1086 -3.56 -31.35 -9.38
CA GLY A 1086 -2.63 -32.27 -10.02
C GLY A 1086 -3.35 -33.37 -10.82
N LYS A 1087 -2.72 -33.84 -11.92
CA LYS A 1087 -3.33 -34.84 -12.81
C LYS A 1087 -3.66 -36.19 -12.13
N GLY A 1088 -2.98 -36.52 -11.03
CA GLY A 1088 -3.23 -37.71 -10.21
C GLY A 1088 -3.93 -37.41 -8.89
N CYS A 1089 -4.53 -36.22 -8.72
CA CYS A 1089 -5.24 -35.84 -7.51
C CYS A 1089 -6.30 -36.89 -7.13
N ASP A 1090 -6.39 -37.19 -5.84
CA ASP A 1090 -7.34 -38.17 -5.31
C ASP A 1090 -8.78 -37.83 -5.74
N ASN A 1091 -9.48 -38.80 -6.32
CA ASN A 1091 -10.86 -38.63 -6.76
C ASN A 1091 -11.79 -38.28 -5.60
N ASN A 1092 -11.49 -38.70 -4.36
CA ASN A 1092 -12.25 -38.30 -3.17
C ASN A 1092 -12.33 -36.76 -3.06
N PHE A 1093 -11.23 -36.04 -3.29
CA PHE A 1093 -11.26 -34.56 -3.28
C PHE A 1093 -12.02 -33.98 -4.47
N ILE A 1094 -11.92 -34.61 -5.65
CA ILE A 1094 -12.56 -34.14 -6.88
C ILE A 1094 -14.09 -34.33 -6.79
N GLU A 1095 -14.55 -35.42 -6.19
CA GLU A 1095 -15.96 -35.71 -5.95
C GLU A 1095 -16.49 -34.88 -4.78
N ASP A 1096 -15.90 -35.01 -3.59
CA ASP A 1096 -16.38 -34.35 -2.37
C ASP A 1096 -16.32 -32.81 -2.42
N VAL A 1097 -15.32 -32.23 -3.09
CA VAL A 1097 -15.02 -30.78 -3.01
C VAL A 1097 -15.28 -30.05 -4.32
N LEU A 1098 -15.04 -30.69 -5.47
CA LEU A 1098 -15.28 -30.09 -6.79
C LEU A 1098 -16.60 -30.53 -7.43
N GLY A 1099 -17.24 -31.62 -6.94
CA GLY A 1099 -18.51 -32.12 -7.47
C GLY A 1099 -18.39 -32.86 -8.81
N TYR A 1100 -17.23 -33.47 -9.08
CA TYR A 1100 -16.94 -34.17 -10.35
C TYR A 1100 -16.38 -35.58 -10.11
N PRO A 1101 -16.75 -36.59 -10.90
CA PRO A 1101 -16.35 -37.99 -10.64
C PRO A 1101 -14.88 -38.32 -10.94
N ASN A 1102 -14.12 -37.42 -11.59
CA ASN A 1102 -12.69 -37.60 -11.87
C ASN A 1102 -12.04 -36.34 -12.47
N PHE A 1103 -10.70 -36.31 -12.49
CA PHE A 1103 -9.89 -35.22 -13.06
C PHE A 1103 -10.29 -34.82 -14.50
N ALA A 1104 -10.64 -35.77 -15.37
CA ALA A 1104 -10.98 -35.45 -16.75
C ALA A 1104 -12.24 -34.58 -16.83
N SER A 1105 -13.27 -34.92 -16.05
CA SER A 1105 -14.57 -34.24 -16.02
C SER A 1105 -14.58 -32.80 -15.46
N ILE A 1106 -13.55 -32.36 -14.71
CA ILE A 1106 -13.45 -30.98 -14.20
C ILE A 1106 -13.42 -29.97 -15.37
N PRO A 1107 -14.27 -28.94 -15.42
CA PRO A 1107 -14.27 -27.94 -16.49
C PRO A 1107 -13.11 -26.93 -16.37
N GLN A 1108 -12.62 -26.44 -17.50
CA GLN A 1108 -11.40 -25.60 -17.56
C GLN A 1108 -11.56 -24.16 -17.03
N LYS A 1109 -12.79 -23.64 -16.90
CA LYS A 1109 -13.10 -22.26 -16.48
C LYS A 1109 -13.92 -22.21 -15.18
N MET A 1110 -13.66 -23.12 -14.26
CA MET A 1110 -14.33 -23.18 -12.95
C MET A 1110 -13.81 -22.05 -12.04
N THR A 1111 -14.72 -21.20 -11.56
CA THR A 1111 -14.41 -19.98 -10.76
C THR A 1111 -15.08 -19.94 -9.39
N HIS A 1112 -15.82 -20.99 -9.04
CA HIS A 1112 -16.47 -21.20 -7.75
C HIS A 1112 -16.21 -22.64 -7.28
N LEU A 1113 -16.44 -22.91 -5.99
CA LEU A 1113 -16.60 -24.27 -5.47
C LEU A 1113 -18.10 -24.54 -5.26
N PRO A 1114 -18.59 -25.75 -5.52
CA PRO A 1114 -19.96 -26.12 -5.19
C PRO A 1114 -20.17 -26.19 -3.67
N GLU A 1115 -21.38 -25.84 -3.23
CA GLU A 1115 -21.84 -26.04 -1.85
C GLU A 1115 -22.31 -27.49 -1.70
N LEU A 1116 -21.37 -28.38 -1.38
CA LEU A 1116 -21.61 -29.81 -1.17
C LEU A 1116 -21.69 -30.13 0.33
N ASP A 1117 -22.58 -31.06 0.67
CA ASP A 1117 -22.76 -31.61 2.02
C ASP A 1117 -21.73 -32.71 2.30
N THR A 1118 -20.44 -32.31 2.30
CA THR A 1118 -19.30 -33.17 2.64
C THR A 1118 -18.37 -32.43 3.58
N LEU A 1119 -17.75 -33.16 4.52
CA LEU A 1119 -16.80 -32.60 5.47
C LEU A 1119 -15.56 -31.99 4.76
N SER A 1120 -15.16 -32.59 3.64
CA SER A 1120 -14.07 -32.10 2.78
C SER A 1120 -14.44 -30.76 2.12
N SER A 1121 -15.68 -30.61 1.63
CA SER A 1121 -16.19 -29.35 1.07
C SER A 1121 -16.32 -28.30 2.15
N GLU A 1122 -16.94 -28.63 3.29
CA GLU A 1122 -17.11 -27.69 4.41
C GLU A 1122 -15.77 -27.15 4.90
N ARG A 1123 -14.78 -28.00 5.19
CA ARG A 1123 -13.42 -27.58 5.60
C ARG A 1123 -12.78 -26.66 4.57
N THR A 1124 -12.88 -26.99 3.29
CA THR A 1124 -12.30 -26.19 2.19
C THR A 1124 -12.99 -24.84 2.04
N ARG A 1125 -14.34 -24.82 2.07
CA ARG A 1125 -15.15 -23.60 1.99
C ARG A 1125 -14.99 -22.72 3.23
N SER A 1126 -14.83 -23.30 4.41
CA SER A 1126 -14.54 -22.62 5.67
C SER A 1126 -13.19 -21.90 5.62
N PHE A 1127 -12.12 -22.62 5.24
CA PHE A 1127 -10.78 -22.04 5.07
C PHE A 1127 -10.75 -20.90 4.04
N ILE A 1128 -11.41 -21.07 2.88
CA ILE A 1128 -11.50 -20.04 1.83
C ILE A 1128 -12.33 -18.83 2.28
N THR A 1129 -13.40 -19.05 3.06
CA THR A 1129 -14.21 -17.97 3.63
C THR A 1129 -13.41 -17.15 4.63
N TRP A 1130 -12.71 -17.79 5.57
CA TRP A 1130 -11.79 -17.11 6.50
C TRP A 1130 -10.69 -16.32 5.77
N LEU A 1131 -10.10 -16.88 4.71
CA LEU A 1131 -9.13 -16.17 3.88
C LEU A 1131 -9.73 -14.94 3.18
N LYS A 1132 -11.02 -14.93 2.85
CA LYS A 1132 -11.75 -13.79 2.26
C LYS A 1132 -12.14 -12.75 3.32
N ASP A 1133 -12.70 -13.18 4.45
CA ASP A 1133 -13.15 -12.30 5.53
C ASP A 1133 -12.00 -11.52 6.16
N GLY A 1134 -10.80 -12.10 6.21
CA GLY A 1134 -9.56 -11.41 6.58
C GLY A 1134 -9.09 -10.32 5.59
N ARG A 1135 -9.86 -10.04 4.52
CA ARG A 1135 -9.61 -8.99 3.51
C ARG A 1135 -10.91 -8.26 3.11
N PRO A 1136 -11.41 -7.33 3.94
CA PRO A 1136 -12.48 -6.42 3.54
C PRO A 1136 -12.26 -5.63 2.22
N PRO A 1137 -11.03 -5.21 1.80
CA PRO A 1137 -10.90 -4.26 0.69
C PRO A 1137 -10.78 -4.85 -0.72
N LEU A 1138 -10.61 -6.17 -0.86
CA LEU A 1138 -10.30 -6.81 -2.14
C LEU A 1138 -11.09 -8.12 -2.29
N SER A 1139 -12.14 -8.11 -3.11
CA SER A 1139 -12.78 -9.36 -3.53
C SER A 1139 -11.83 -10.15 -4.43
N ALA A 1140 -11.22 -11.19 -3.88
CA ALA A 1140 -10.37 -12.10 -4.64
C ALA A 1140 -11.23 -13.14 -5.40
N VAL A 1141 -11.19 -13.07 -6.73
CA VAL A 1141 -11.75 -14.09 -7.64
C VAL A 1141 -11.03 -15.42 -7.40
N LEU A 1142 -11.75 -16.54 -7.52
CA LEU A 1142 -11.18 -17.88 -7.51
C LEU A 1142 -11.08 -18.43 -8.93
N HIS A 1143 -9.98 -19.14 -9.22
CA HIS A 1143 -9.81 -19.92 -10.45
C HIS A 1143 -9.32 -21.33 -10.12
N VAL A 1144 -10.00 -22.37 -10.61
CA VAL A 1144 -9.52 -23.76 -10.51
C VAL A 1144 -8.71 -24.09 -11.77
N VAL A 1145 -7.47 -24.55 -11.59
CA VAL A 1145 -6.46 -24.72 -12.64
C VAL A 1145 -6.01 -26.18 -12.70
N LYS A 1146 -6.36 -26.86 -13.79
CA LYS A 1146 -5.91 -28.25 -14.06
C LYS A 1146 -4.47 -28.26 -14.55
N ASP A 1147 -3.72 -29.32 -14.24
CA ASP A 1147 -2.34 -29.57 -14.72
C ASP A 1147 -2.18 -29.54 -16.26
N GLU A 1148 -3.28 -29.74 -16.99
CA GLU A 1148 -3.35 -29.73 -18.47
C GLU A 1148 -4.03 -28.48 -19.06
N SER A 1149 -4.39 -27.49 -18.23
CA SER A 1149 -5.04 -26.24 -18.68
C SER A 1149 -4.01 -25.21 -19.17
N PRO A 1150 -4.29 -24.42 -20.22
CA PRO A 1150 -3.44 -23.29 -20.58
C PRO A 1150 -3.30 -22.24 -19.46
N ALA A 1151 -4.27 -22.16 -18.53
CA ALA A 1151 -4.20 -21.31 -17.34
C ALA A 1151 -3.10 -21.73 -16.34
N LYS A 1152 -2.52 -22.93 -16.49
CA LYS A 1152 -1.35 -23.37 -15.70
C LYS A 1152 -0.20 -22.37 -15.74
N THR A 1153 0.01 -21.71 -16.87
CA THR A 1153 1.07 -20.71 -17.04
C THR A 1153 0.89 -19.50 -16.11
N GLU A 1154 -0.35 -19.12 -15.76
CA GLU A 1154 -0.62 -18.03 -14.82
C GLU A 1154 -0.33 -18.44 -13.37
N PHE A 1155 -0.67 -19.68 -12.99
CA PHE A 1155 -0.34 -20.24 -11.68
C PHE A 1155 1.18 -20.40 -11.49
N PHE A 1156 1.88 -20.95 -12.48
CA PHE A 1156 3.33 -21.21 -12.40
C PHE A 1156 4.16 -19.91 -12.41
N GLN A 1157 3.64 -18.80 -12.96
CA GLN A 1157 4.27 -17.47 -12.83
C GLN A 1157 4.37 -16.97 -11.36
N HIS A 1158 3.60 -17.55 -10.44
CA HIS A 1158 3.64 -17.21 -9.01
C HIS A 1158 4.55 -18.15 -8.19
N LEU A 1159 5.15 -19.19 -8.78
CA LEU A 1159 6.14 -20.05 -8.14
C LEU A 1159 7.54 -19.38 -8.18
N ILE A 1160 7.67 -18.27 -7.45
CA ILE A 1160 8.79 -17.33 -7.59
C ILE A 1160 10.17 -17.88 -7.20
N GLU A 1161 10.26 -19.05 -6.56
CA GLU A 1161 11.55 -19.72 -6.28
C GLU A 1161 12.09 -20.50 -7.49
N ASP A 1162 11.23 -20.90 -8.42
CA ASP A 1162 11.61 -21.69 -9.59
C ASP A 1162 12.23 -20.80 -10.70
N PRO A 1163 13.12 -21.34 -11.55
CA PRO A 1163 13.69 -20.57 -12.66
C PRO A 1163 12.64 -20.30 -13.75
N THR A 1164 12.83 -19.20 -14.48
CA THR A 1164 12.01 -18.80 -15.64
C THR A 1164 12.92 -18.29 -16.74
N GLU A 1165 12.45 -18.29 -18.00
CA GLU A 1165 13.24 -17.95 -19.20
C GLU A 1165 14.06 -16.65 -19.11
N ALA A 1166 13.62 -15.68 -18.30
CA ALA A 1166 14.25 -14.37 -18.12
C ALA A 1166 14.50 -13.96 -16.66
N ALA A 1167 14.38 -14.89 -15.68
CA ALA A 1167 14.67 -14.59 -14.28
C ALA A 1167 15.07 -15.84 -13.46
N PHE A 1168 16.14 -15.67 -12.68
CA PHE A 1168 16.76 -16.66 -11.79
C PHE A 1168 15.77 -17.43 -10.89
N SER A 1169 16.10 -18.69 -10.59
CA SER A 1169 15.61 -19.39 -9.40
C SER A 1169 16.12 -18.73 -8.11
N TYR A 1170 15.58 -19.13 -6.96
CA TYR A 1170 16.06 -18.67 -5.65
C TYR A 1170 17.54 -19.02 -5.42
N TYR A 1171 17.97 -20.22 -5.79
CA TYR A 1171 19.36 -20.65 -5.63
C TYR A 1171 20.33 -19.84 -6.51
N GLU A 1172 19.99 -19.64 -7.79
CA GLU A 1172 20.79 -18.80 -8.70
C GLU A 1172 20.84 -17.33 -8.24
N PHE A 1173 19.74 -16.80 -7.69
CA PHE A 1173 19.72 -15.45 -7.15
C PHE A 1173 20.63 -15.29 -5.92
N LEU A 1174 20.66 -16.27 -5.01
CA LEU A 1174 21.61 -16.27 -3.87
C LEU A 1174 23.06 -16.35 -4.35
N LEU A 1175 23.36 -17.18 -5.37
CA LEU A 1175 24.69 -17.23 -5.97
C LEU A 1175 25.09 -15.91 -6.64
N HIS A 1176 24.16 -15.25 -7.33
CA HIS A 1176 24.40 -13.93 -7.94
C HIS A 1176 24.69 -12.87 -6.87
N VAL A 1177 23.88 -12.81 -5.79
CA VAL A 1177 24.14 -11.92 -4.65
C VAL A 1177 25.50 -12.21 -4.02
N GLN A 1178 25.86 -13.48 -3.82
CA GLN A 1178 27.17 -13.87 -3.29
C GLN A 1178 28.32 -13.42 -4.21
N GLN A 1179 28.18 -13.55 -5.53
CA GLN A 1179 29.18 -13.08 -6.49
C GLN A 1179 29.39 -11.56 -6.40
N GLN A 1180 28.32 -10.75 -6.34
CA GLN A 1180 28.43 -9.30 -6.20
C GLN A 1180 29.09 -8.89 -4.88
N ILE A 1181 28.74 -9.55 -3.76
CA ILE A 1181 29.37 -9.32 -2.46
C ILE A 1181 30.87 -9.65 -2.52
N CYS A 1182 31.27 -10.76 -3.15
CA CYS A 1182 32.68 -11.10 -3.35
C CYS A 1182 33.42 -10.09 -4.22
N ILE A 1183 32.80 -9.55 -5.28
CA ILE A 1183 33.39 -8.49 -6.11
C ILE A 1183 33.66 -7.23 -5.26
N ILE A 1184 32.72 -6.81 -4.41
CA ILE A 1184 32.90 -5.67 -3.49
C ILE A 1184 34.12 -5.90 -2.57
N TYR A 1185 34.25 -7.08 -1.95
CA TYR A 1185 35.41 -7.39 -1.11
C TYR A 1185 36.73 -7.35 -1.89
N VAL A 1186 36.77 -7.90 -3.11
CA VAL A 1186 37.97 -7.85 -3.97
C VAL A 1186 38.32 -6.41 -4.34
N CYS A 1187 37.35 -5.58 -4.75
CA CYS A 1187 37.57 -4.17 -5.06
C CYS A 1187 38.07 -3.37 -3.85
N VAL A 1188 37.54 -3.61 -2.65
CA VAL A 1188 38.01 -2.98 -1.41
C VAL A 1188 39.44 -3.40 -1.06
N ILE A 1189 39.79 -4.69 -1.23
CA ILE A 1189 41.15 -5.19 -1.03
C ILE A 1189 42.12 -4.54 -2.03
N PHE A 1190 41.77 -4.47 -3.32
CA PHE A 1190 42.60 -3.77 -4.31
C PHE A 1190 42.74 -2.27 -4.02
N ALA A 1191 41.69 -1.60 -3.56
CA ALA A 1191 41.77 -0.19 -3.15
C ALA A 1191 42.72 -0.03 -1.95
N GLN A 1192 42.62 -0.88 -0.93
CA GLN A 1192 43.49 -0.82 0.25
C GLN A 1192 44.95 -1.16 -0.07
N ILE A 1193 45.20 -2.12 -0.96
CA ILE A 1193 46.56 -2.45 -1.44
C ILE A 1193 47.17 -1.26 -2.19
N ASN A 1194 46.41 -0.60 -3.08
CA ASN A 1194 46.90 0.60 -3.76
C ASN A 1194 47.16 1.75 -2.78
N ILE A 1195 46.27 1.99 -1.81
CA ILE A 1195 46.46 3.02 -0.76
C ILE A 1195 47.68 2.72 0.11
N ASN A 1196 47.97 1.45 0.39
CA ASN A 1196 49.17 1.03 1.14
C ASN A 1196 50.45 0.95 0.27
N SER A 1197 50.36 1.26 -1.02
CA SER A 1197 51.49 1.27 -1.97
C SER A 1197 51.90 2.69 -2.39
N TRP A 1198 51.34 3.71 -1.74
CA TRP A 1198 51.66 5.14 -1.83
C TRP A 1198 52.10 5.67 -0.45
#